data_AF-A0A1M3NAM4-F1
#
_entry.id   AF-A0A1M3NAM4-F1
#
_cell.length_a   1.000
_cell.length_b   1.000
_cell.length_c   1.000
_cell.angle_alpha   90.00
_cell.angle_beta   90.00
_cell.angle_gamma   90.00
#
_symmetry.space_group_name_H-M   'P 1'
#
loop_
_entity.id
_entity.type
_entity.pdbx_description
1 polymer ?
#
loop_
_entity_poly.entity_id
_entity_poly.type
_entity_poly.pdbx_seq_one_letter_code
_entity_poly.pdbx_strand_id
1 'polypeptide(L)'
;MSLNIGGLYVGVKEGTTPETVADCIERYWLAIGAKPIARAPLEVAPLSLAKTAELAFAVTPVGEDERRKKWIAVYDSERYRADPALALHLSKKLGVPVVFYEISGASGDYAFTKVYGDGGPKLPKRADTQRWIEGFPYALLYFDQLEKTRIAAADFRVFGFEAVPYRPKAKYSGPSPAETRELAVEAQIAELAVARDAAGVRRLGTKSGQALLKSALHGLDRCDLRRPRDLKYVLALADLAIKERADLGVIVEAAVRASDDTLLASALRAIGKTNYLWGILEARGIECSERGEHAIAHRLLRACVEGPSPSPTAWNNHAHTLAKLAPKERPRGKDLEATRKLLTRALEVGPANVSIFHNVARAAAAIGDEDLALEAIEGAAQSGYERMDSIRTDDDLRGLFNHSRFRAVFETKARRHPPSSGPDQLAALTISLRIRGKPHVVYRAVVAMVFYFGGPFETILPRMGRLLDAYRADVPAGVLAFYYHGGFKPLGKAKATKDRKDFETAQRGARTLHYRSTEGDATEYQFEVLTSESHGGGSVLLTFPLDAARDPDSLFERFVGYASRAECESAHAGYASNDRKSASYEGVSWHGDGQDRFLAMQGRNAWWEAGNTPPAHWAVWLSSPLEQRLGGAAALRKKVGAAQITEASGGVAIRTARHVPLAPRANPQDCGAIPDVARALAPLRIKATGERNIAYLARWDDLAGGAFDNG
;
A
#
# COMPACT_ATOMS: atom_id res chain seq x y z
N MET A 1 -2.00 -11.91 -6.80
CA MET A 1 -1.39 -11.38 -8.05
C MET A 1 -2.30 -11.74 -9.21
N SER A 2 -2.51 -10.83 -10.17
CA SER A 2 -3.29 -11.11 -11.38
C SER A 2 -2.45 -11.88 -12.40
N LEU A 3 -3.00 -12.94 -12.99
CA LEU A 3 -2.35 -13.71 -14.06
C LEU A 3 -2.86 -13.18 -15.42
N ASN A 4 -1.96 -12.69 -16.26
CA ASN A 4 -2.29 -12.19 -17.60
C ASN A 4 -1.39 -12.88 -18.61
N ILE A 5 -1.88 -13.84 -19.39
CA ILE A 5 -1.04 -14.65 -20.28
C ILE A 5 -1.82 -15.18 -21.48
N GLY A 6 -1.17 -15.24 -22.64
CA GLY A 6 -1.69 -15.91 -23.83
C GLY A 6 -0.64 -16.82 -24.45
N GLY A 7 -1.10 -17.85 -25.17
CA GLY A 7 -0.21 -18.80 -25.83
C GLY A 7 -0.95 -19.83 -26.67
N LEU A 8 -0.17 -20.66 -27.37
CA LEU A 8 -0.68 -21.77 -28.18
C LEU A 8 -0.08 -23.11 -27.72
N TYR A 9 -0.86 -24.17 -27.81
CA TYR A 9 -0.37 -25.55 -27.76
C TYR A 9 -0.68 -26.29 -29.05
N VAL A 10 0.36 -26.73 -29.75
CA VAL A 10 0.27 -27.47 -31.00
C VAL A 10 0.37 -28.96 -30.70
N GLY A 11 -0.64 -29.74 -31.11
CA GLY A 11 -0.64 -31.19 -30.95
C GLY A 11 0.41 -31.85 -31.84
N VAL A 12 0.97 -32.97 -31.38
CA VAL A 12 2.05 -33.66 -32.10
C VAL A 12 1.55 -34.96 -32.73
N LYS A 13 1.85 -35.14 -34.02
CA LYS A 13 1.78 -36.43 -34.75
C LYS A 13 3.10 -36.69 -35.47
N GLU A 14 3.20 -37.80 -36.20
CA GLU A 14 4.34 -38.08 -37.06
C GLU A 14 4.67 -36.89 -38.00
N GLY A 15 5.92 -36.43 -37.98
CA GLY A 15 6.38 -35.25 -38.71
C GLY A 15 6.15 -33.88 -38.04
N THR A 16 5.48 -33.83 -36.88
CA THR A 16 5.34 -32.57 -36.11
C THR A 16 6.50 -32.44 -35.12
N THR A 17 7.38 -31.47 -35.33
CA THR A 17 8.54 -31.17 -34.49
C THR A 17 8.59 -29.68 -34.17
N PRO A 18 9.38 -29.24 -33.17
CA PRO A 18 9.59 -27.81 -32.90
C PRO A 18 10.05 -27.03 -34.15
N GLU A 19 10.88 -27.64 -35.00
CA GLU A 19 11.34 -27.08 -36.27
C GLU A 19 10.18 -26.88 -37.25
N THR A 20 9.34 -27.91 -37.45
CA THR A 20 8.25 -27.79 -38.41
C THR A 20 7.17 -26.81 -37.94
N VAL A 21 7.01 -26.63 -36.62
CA VAL A 21 6.18 -25.57 -36.05
C VAL A 21 6.81 -24.18 -36.28
N ALA A 22 8.09 -24.00 -35.96
CA ALA A 22 8.80 -22.74 -36.15
C ALA A 22 8.78 -22.29 -37.62
N ASP A 23 9.14 -23.20 -38.55
CA ASP A 23 9.07 -22.97 -39.99
C ASP A 23 7.68 -22.52 -40.47
N CYS A 24 6.62 -23.12 -39.90
CA CYS A 24 5.26 -22.76 -40.26
C CYS A 24 4.90 -21.35 -39.77
N ILE A 25 5.38 -20.94 -38.59
CA ILE A 25 5.21 -19.58 -38.06
C ILE A 25 6.00 -18.58 -38.90
N GLU A 26 7.25 -18.89 -39.25
CA GLU A 26 8.09 -18.05 -40.12
C GLU A 26 7.44 -17.82 -41.47
N ARG A 27 7.02 -18.88 -42.16
CA ARG A 27 6.34 -18.73 -43.46
C ARG A 27 5.04 -17.95 -43.34
N TYR A 28 4.30 -18.09 -42.24
CA TYR A 28 3.09 -17.32 -42.00
C TYR A 28 3.38 -15.81 -41.95
N TRP A 29 4.34 -15.39 -41.11
CA TRP A 29 4.65 -13.96 -40.92
C TRP A 29 5.34 -13.34 -42.13
N LEU A 30 6.24 -14.07 -42.78
CA LEU A 30 6.88 -13.64 -44.04
C LEU A 30 5.84 -13.46 -45.16
N ALA A 31 4.89 -14.38 -45.29
CA ALA A 31 3.85 -14.31 -46.32
C ALA A 31 2.91 -13.11 -46.15
N ILE A 32 2.75 -12.60 -44.92
CA ILE A 32 1.96 -11.39 -44.65
C ILE A 32 2.80 -10.12 -44.67
N GLY A 33 4.10 -10.20 -44.96
CA GLY A 33 4.97 -9.03 -45.23
C GLY A 33 5.89 -8.62 -44.08
N ALA A 34 5.96 -9.40 -42.99
CA ALA A 34 6.98 -9.18 -41.96
C ALA A 34 8.37 -9.59 -42.47
N LYS A 35 9.43 -9.14 -41.80
CA LYS A 35 10.83 -9.46 -42.13
C LYS A 35 11.50 -10.13 -40.93
N PRO A 36 12.51 -10.99 -41.10
CA PRO A 36 13.28 -11.50 -39.98
C PRO A 36 13.94 -10.36 -39.19
N ILE A 37 13.87 -10.41 -37.87
CA ILE A 37 14.52 -9.39 -37.03
C ILE A 37 16.05 -9.57 -37.06
N ALA A 38 16.79 -8.46 -37.15
CA ALA A 38 18.26 -8.50 -37.25
C ALA A 38 18.98 -8.68 -35.91
N ARG A 39 18.31 -8.40 -34.79
CA ARG A 39 18.85 -8.48 -33.42
C ARG A 39 18.33 -9.72 -32.69
N ALA A 40 18.89 -9.99 -31.51
CA ALA A 40 18.47 -11.13 -30.69
C ALA A 40 16.96 -11.06 -30.38
N PRO A 41 16.14 -12.07 -30.73
CA PRO A 41 14.69 -11.99 -30.55
C PRO A 41 14.24 -11.85 -29.09
N LEU A 42 15.03 -12.31 -28.12
CA LEU A 42 14.75 -12.15 -26.69
C LEU A 42 14.86 -10.69 -26.21
N GLU A 43 15.48 -9.79 -26.99
CA GLU A 43 15.54 -8.36 -26.69
C GLU A 43 14.27 -7.59 -27.11
N VAL A 44 13.33 -8.25 -27.79
CA VAL A 44 12.06 -7.62 -28.17
C VAL A 44 11.26 -7.31 -26.91
N ALA A 45 10.96 -6.03 -26.70
CA ALA A 45 10.23 -5.58 -25.52
C ALA A 45 8.83 -6.20 -25.48
N PRO A 46 8.34 -6.62 -24.30
CA PRO A 46 7.00 -7.18 -24.21
C PRO A 46 5.93 -6.12 -24.50
N LEU A 47 4.79 -6.55 -25.07
CA LEU A 47 3.62 -5.68 -25.35
C LEU A 47 3.95 -4.47 -26.25
N SER A 48 4.86 -4.66 -27.21
CA SER A 48 5.41 -3.58 -28.03
C SER A 48 5.01 -3.63 -29.51
N LEU A 49 4.37 -4.71 -29.99
CA LEU A 49 4.09 -4.93 -31.42
C LEU A 49 3.39 -3.75 -32.08
N ALA A 50 2.35 -3.22 -31.44
CA ALA A 50 1.59 -2.08 -31.98
C ALA A 50 2.40 -0.78 -32.10
N LYS A 51 3.56 -0.69 -31.43
CA LYS A 51 4.45 0.48 -31.43
C LYS A 51 5.70 0.28 -32.26
N THR A 52 6.33 -0.89 -32.16
CA THR A 52 7.65 -1.17 -32.74
C THR A 52 7.56 -1.93 -34.06
N ALA A 53 6.40 -2.53 -34.36
CA ALA A 53 6.26 -3.51 -35.44
C ALA A 53 7.18 -4.74 -35.28
N GLU A 54 7.65 -5.01 -34.06
CA GLU A 54 8.49 -6.17 -33.74
C GLU A 54 7.68 -7.23 -32.99
N LEU A 55 7.95 -8.50 -33.29
CA LEU A 55 7.30 -9.65 -32.68
C LEU A 55 8.27 -10.81 -32.61
N ALA A 56 8.44 -11.41 -31.43
CA ALA A 56 9.29 -12.58 -31.26
C ALA A 56 8.48 -13.78 -30.76
N PHE A 57 8.95 -14.98 -31.11
CA PHE A 57 8.35 -16.26 -30.75
C PHE A 57 9.37 -17.17 -30.10
N ALA A 58 8.89 -18.00 -29.18
CA ALA A 58 9.61 -19.12 -28.60
C ALA A 58 8.77 -20.39 -28.74
N VAL A 59 9.34 -21.39 -29.38
CA VAL A 59 8.73 -22.72 -29.59
C VAL A 59 9.48 -23.73 -28.74
N THR A 60 8.74 -24.44 -27.89
CA THR A 60 9.34 -25.37 -26.92
C THR A 60 9.69 -26.72 -27.56
N PRO A 61 10.52 -27.54 -26.90
CA PRO A 61 10.55 -28.98 -27.16
C PRO A 61 9.17 -29.63 -27.01
N VAL A 62 9.06 -30.86 -27.50
CA VAL A 62 7.86 -31.69 -27.28
C VAL A 62 7.79 -32.06 -25.79
N GLY A 63 6.68 -31.68 -25.15
CA GLY A 63 6.35 -32.13 -23.80
C GLY A 63 5.12 -33.02 -23.79
N GLU A 64 4.90 -33.72 -22.69
CA GLU A 64 3.71 -34.54 -22.46
C GLU A 64 2.81 -33.92 -21.40
N ASP A 65 1.50 -33.94 -21.63
CA ASP A 65 0.50 -33.60 -20.61
C ASP A 65 0.27 -34.77 -19.64
N GLU A 66 -0.56 -34.55 -18.60
CA GLU A 66 -0.93 -35.60 -17.63
C GLU A 66 -1.56 -36.85 -18.25
N ARG A 67 -2.06 -36.76 -19.49
CA ARG A 67 -2.68 -37.86 -20.25
C ARG A 67 -1.74 -38.46 -21.28
N ARG A 68 -0.43 -38.15 -21.21
CA ARG A 68 0.62 -38.57 -22.15
C ARG A 68 0.36 -38.14 -23.59
N LYS A 69 -0.45 -37.10 -23.82
CA LYS A 69 -0.54 -36.48 -25.14
C LYS A 69 0.63 -35.52 -25.31
N LYS A 70 1.20 -35.53 -26.51
CA LYS A 70 2.36 -34.74 -26.86
C LYS A 70 1.96 -33.38 -27.40
N TRP A 71 2.60 -32.34 -26.87
CA TRP A 71 2.32 -30.93 -27.18
C TRP A 71 3.62 -30.14 -27.36
N ILE A 72 3.57 -29.16 -28.26
CA ILE A 72 4.59 -28.12 -28.42
C ILE A 72 3.93 -26.80 -28.01
N ALA A 73 4.52 -26.08 -27.06
CA ALA A 73 4.03 -24.77 -26.65
C ALA A 73 4.66 -23.67 -27.52
N VAL A 74 3.87 -22.63 -27.82
CA VAL A 74 4.32 -21.43 -28.55
C VAL A 74 3.97 -20.20 -27.73
N TYR A 75 5.00 -19.42 -27.41
CA TYR A 75 4.91 -18.16 -26.68
C TYR A 75 5.40 -17.01 -27.55
N ASP A 76 4.86 -15.82 -27.35
CA ASP A 76 5.29 -14.63 -28.07
C ASP A 76 5.50 -13.41 -27.16
N SER A 77 6.20 -12.40 -27.69
CA SER A 77 6.55 -11.19 -26.96
C SER A 77 5.35 -10.30 -26.59
N GLU A 78 4.16 -10.52 -27.15
CA GLU A 78 2.96 -9.77 -26.75
C GLU A 78 2.36 -10.27 -25.43
N ARG A 79 2.90 -11.35 -24.85
CA ARG A 79 2.75 -11.79 -23.44
C ARG A 79 1.34 -12.17 -22.99
N TYR A 80 0.39 -11.26 -23.10
CA TYR A 80 -0.99 -11.36 -22.59
C TYR A 80 -1.98 -11.93 -23.61
N ARG A 81 -1.54 -12.11 -24.85
CA ARG A 81 -2.38 -12.51 -25.97
C ARG A 81 -1.69 -13.59 -26.79
N ALA A 82 -2.40 -14.11 -27.78
CA ALA A 82 -1.84 -14.91 -28.88
C ALA A 82 -2.58 -14.58 -30.18
N ASP A 83 -2.03 -14.94 -31.35
CA ASP A 83 -2.73 -14.72 -32.63
C ASP A 83 -3.67 -15.90 -32.98
N PRO A 84 -5.01 -15.71 -32.95
CA PRO A 84 -5.96 -16.75 -33.34
C PRO A 84 -5.87 -17.13 -34.82
N ALA A 85 -5.42 -16.22 -35.70
CA ALA A 85 -5.23 -16.52 -37.12
C ALA A 85 -4.01 -17.42 -37.33
N LEU A 86 -2.93 -17.21 -36.56
CA LEU A 86 -1.78 -18.10 -36.54
C LEU A 86 -2.17 -19.50 -36.02
N ALA A 87 -2.95 -19.57 -34.94
CA ALA A 87 -3.45 -20.84 -34.39
C ALA A 87 -4.23 -21.67 -35.43
N LEU A 88 -5.13 -21.00 -36.18
CA LEU A 88 -5.87 -21.62 -37.27
C LEU A 88 -4.94 -22.06 -38.42
N HIS A 89 -3.96 -21.24 -38.76
CA HIS A 89 -2.99 -21.55 -39.82
C HIS A 89 -2.17 -22.80 -39.48
N LEU A 90 -1.60 -22.84 -38.27
CA LEU A 90 -0.84 -23.99 -37.75
C LEU A 90 -1.67 -25.26 -37.80
N SER A 91 -2.90 -25.22 -37.31
CA SER A 91 -3.78 -26.40 -37.31
C SER A 91 -4.04 -26.92 -38.73
N LYS A 92 -4.32 -26.02 -39.69
CA LYS A 92 -4.56 -26.41 -41.08
C LYS A 92 -3.31 -26.95 -41.79
N LYS A 93 -2.15 -26.33 -41.59
CA LYS A 93 -0.92 -26.68 -42.30
C LYS A 93 -0.26 -27.93 -41.75
N LEU A 94 -0.27 -28.11 -40.43
CA LEU A 94 0.31 -29.27 -39.78
C LEU A 94 -0.71 -30.42 -39.68
N GLY A 95 -2.01 -30.15 -39.83
CA GLY A 95 -3.07 -31.15 -39.74
C GLY A 95 -3.13 -31.78 -38.35
N VAL A 96 -3.01 -30.94 -37.32
CA VAL A 96 -3.03 -31.28 -35.89
C VAL A 96 -3.94 -30.30 -35.13
N PRO A 97 -4.48 -30.69 -33.96
CA PRO A 97 -5.22 -29.75 -33.14
C PRO A 97 -4.29 -28.67 -32.55
N VAL A 98 -4.77 -27.44 -32.49
CA VAL A 98 -4.08 -26.32 -31.83
C VAL A 98 -4.99 -25.72 -30.77
N VAL A 99 -4.55 -25.71 -29.52
CA VAL A 99 -5.23 -25.03 -28.42
C VAL A 99 -4.74 -23.58 -28.36
N PHE A 100 -5.67 -22.64 -28.36
CA PHE A 100 -5.47 -21.22 -28.14
C PHE A 100 -6.00 -20.85 -26.76
N TYR A 101 -5.26 -20.03 -26.01
CA TYR A 101 -5.74 -19.50 -24.73
C TYR A 101 -5.30 -18.05 -24.47
N GLU A 102 -6.15 -17.32 -23.76
CA GLU A 102 -5.88 -16.01 -23.16
C GLU A 102 -6.51 -15.98 -21.76
N ILE A 103 -5.72 -15.64 -20.73
CA ILE A 103 -6.16 -15.51 -19.33
C ILE A 103 -5.81 -14.10 -18.86
N SER A 104 -6.74 -13.43 -18.17
CA SER A 104 -6.52 -12.11 -17.56
C SER A 104 -7.31 -11.94 -16.25
N GLY A 105 -6.74 -11.17 -15.30
CA GLY A 105 -7.35 -10.82 -14.01
C GLY A 105 -6.80 -11.56 -12.79
N ALA A 106 -7.31 -11.23 -11.59
CA ALA A 106 -7.06 -12.02 -10.38
C ALA A 106 -7.93 -13.28 -10.47
N SER A 107 -7.34 -14.47 -10.33
CA SER A 107 -8.09 -15.75 -10.35
C SER A 107 -8.73 -16.16 -11.69
N GLY A 108 -8.33 -15.58 -12.83
CA GLY A 108 -8.83 -15.98 -14.15
C GLY A 108 -10.24 -15.48 -14.50
N ASP A 109 -10.68 -14.37 -13.89
CA ASP A 109 -11.98 -13.72 -14.13
C ASP A 109 -12.30 -13.54 -15.63
N TYR A 110 -11.28 -13.38 -16.48
CA TYR A 110 -11.40 -13.49 -17.93
C TYR A 110 -10.49 -14.61 -18.45
N ALA A 111 -11.07 -15.71 -18.91
CA ALA A 111 -10.36 -16.78 -19.58
C ALA A 111 -11.10 -17.13 -20.88
N PHE A 112 -10.37 -17.14 -21.99
CA PHE A 112 -10.87 -17.51 -23.30
C PHE A 112 -10.01 -18.63 -23.85
N THR A 113 -10.64 -19.74 -24.22
CA THR A 113 -9.97 -20.89 -24.84
C THR A 113 -10.70 -21.31 -26.10
N LYS A 114 -9.93 -21.79 -27.08
CA LYS A 114 -10.46 -22.35 -28.32
C LYS A 114 -9.56 -23.44 -28.84
N VAL A 115 -10.15 -24.47 -29.44
CA VAL A 115 -9.42 -25.52 -30.15
C VAL A 115 -9.67 -25.34 -31.64
N TYR A 116 -8.59 -25.36 -32.42
CA TYR A 116 -8.60 -25.36 -33.88
C TYR A 116 -8.22 -26.76 -34.37
N GLY A 117 -8.92 -27.26 -35.40
CA GLY A 117 -8.72 -28.59 -35.98
C GLY A 117 -9.38 -29.72 -35.20
N ASP A 118 -9.44 -30.89 -35.84
CA ASP A 118 -10.07 -32.09 -35.30
C ASP A 118 -9.15 -32.85 -34.32
N GLY A 119 -9.75 -33.68 -33.46
CA GLY A 119 -9.01 -34.54 -32.52
C GLY A 119 -8.42 -33.84 -31.30
N GLY A 120 -8.72 -32.55 -31.11
CA GLY A 120 -8.26 -31.78 -29.95
C GLY A 120 -9.01 -32.10 -28.64
N PRO A 121 -8.49 -31.61 -27.51
CA PRO A 121 -9.09 -31.86 -26.20
C PRO A 121 -10.45 -31.15 -26.06
N LYS A 122 -11.33 -31.70 -25.21
CA LYS A 122 -12.58 -31.02 -24.84
C LYS A 122 -12.26 -29.77 -24.02
N LEU A 123 -12.89 -28.66 -24.36
CA LEU A 123 -12.72 -27.39 -23.66
C LEU A 123 -13.25 -27.47 -22.21
N PRO A 124 -12.54 -26.88 -21.23
CA PRO A 124 -12.99 -26.82 -19.85
C PRO A 124 -14.13 -25.80 -19.69
N LYS A 125 -14.77 -25.77 -18.52
CA LYS A 125 -15.59 -24.62 -18.13
C LYS A 125 -14.66 -23.41 -17.93
N ARG A 126 -15.19 -22.20 -18.12
CA ARG A 126 -14.41 -20.95 -17.96
C ARG A 126 -13.68 -20.87 -16.61
N ALA A 127 -14.35 -21.23 -15.51
CA ALA A 127 -13.78 -21.22 -14.16
C ALA A 127 -12.61 -22.21 -13.97
N ASP A 128 -12.54 -23.26 -14.78
CA ASP A 128 -11.51 -24.30 -14.69
C ASP A 128 -10.37 -24.08 -15.70
N THR A 129 -10.42 -23.01 -16.49
CA THR A 129 -9.51 -22.81 -17.64
C THR A 129 -8.05 -22.68 -17.20
N GLN A 130 -7.77 -21.93 -16.13
CA GLN A 130 -6.39 -21.79 -15.64
C GLN A 130 -5.82 -23.15 -15.23
N ARG A 131 -6.52 -23.89 -14.36
CA ARG A 131 -6.11 -25.21 -13.90
C ARG A 131 -5.97 -26.21 -15.06
N TRP A 132 -6.80 -26.07 -16.09
CA TRP A 132 -6.71 -26.90 -17.28
C TRP A 132 -5.45 -26.61 -18.10
N ILE A 133 -5.07 -25.35 -18.27
CA ILE A 133 -3.83 -24.95 -18.94
C ILE A 133 -2.59 -25.37 -18.13
N GLU A 134 -2.65 -25.29 -16.79
CA GLU A 134 -1.57 -25.75 -15.90
C GLU A 134 -1.23 -27.25 -16.08
N GLY A 135 -2.16 -28.05 -16.63
CA GLY A 135 -1.93 -29.46 -16.95
C GLY A 135 -1.17 -29.71 -18.26
N PHE A 136 -0.90 -28.67 -19.07
CA PHE A 136 -0.09 -28.78 -20.28
C PHE A 136 1.41 -28.63 -19.95
N PRO A 137 2.31 -29.21 -20.76
CA PRO A 137 3.74 -29.04 -20.56
C PRO A 137 4.14 -27.56 -20.75
N TYR A 138 5.18 -27.13 -20.04
CA TYR A 138 5.70 -25.75 -20.12
C TYR A 138 4.66 -24.67 -19.81
N ALA A 139 3.64 -24.94 -18.98
CA ALA A 139 2.53 -24.02 -18.76
C ALA A 139 2.92 -22.66 -18.14
N LEU A 140 2.15 -21.64 -18.55
CA LEU A 140 2.15 -20.29 -17.98
C LEU A 140 3.51 -19.55 -18.03
N LEU A 141 4.34 -19.84 -19.04
CA LEU A 141 5.61 -19.15 -19.24
C LEU A 141 5.44 -17.80 -19.93
N TYR A 142 6.18 -16.79 -19.45
CA TYR A 142 6.30 -15.51 -20.12
C TYR A 142 7.52 -15.48 -21.03
N PHE A 143 7.37 -14.93 -22.23
CA PHE A 143 8.46 -14.77 -23.19
C PHE A 143 9.67 -14.02 -22.60
N ASP A 144 9.43 -12.93 -21.86
CA ASP A 144 10.46 -12.12 -21.18
C ASP A 144 11.06 -12.80 -19.92
N GLN A 145 10.60 -14.00 -19.58
CA GLN A 145 11.11 -14.78 -18.45
C GLN A 145 11.82 -16.07 -18.87
N LEU A 146 11.95 -16.33 -20.17
CA LEU A 146 12.62 -17.53 -20.67
C LEU A 146 14.10 -17.60 -20.29
N GLU A 147 14.77 -16.46 -20.07
CA GLU A 147 16.14 -16.43 -19.54
C GLU A 147 16.23 -16.84 -18.06
N LYS A 148 15.10 -16.77 -17.32
CA LYS A 148 15.04 -17.02 -15.87
C LYS A 148 14.52 -18.41 -15.53
N THR A 149 14.11 -19.21 -16.52
CA THR A 149 13.62 -20.57 -16.30
C THR A 149 14.76 -21.56 -16.06
N ARG A 150 14.51 -22.62 -15.27
CA ARG A 150 15.46 -23.75 -15.08
C ARG A 150 15.67 -24.59 -16.34
N ILE A 151 14.85 -24.37 -17.37
CA ILE A 151 15.04 -24.93 -18.71
C ILE A 151 15.87 -23.91 -19.47
N ALA A 152 17.03 -24.31 -19.97
CA ALA A 152 17.88 -23.40 -20.73
C ALA A 152 17.12 -22.96 -21.99
N ALA A 153 17.05 -21.65 -22.26
CA ALA A 153 16.50 -21.12 -23.50
C ALA A 153 17.15 -21.72 -24.76
N ALA A 154 18.33 -22.34 -24.62
CA ALA A 154 19.04 -23.10 -25.65
C ALA A 154 18.24 -24.30 -26.21
N ASP A 155 17.29 -24.84 -25.46
CA ASP A 155 16.43 -25.94 -25.93
C ASP A 155 15.21 -25.44 -26.73
N PHE A 156 14.98 -24.13 -26.74
CA PHE A 156 13.82 -23.52 -27.40
C PHE A 156 14.23 -23.00 -28.77
N ARG A 157 13.34 -23.13 -29.77
CA ARG A 157 13.50 -22.43 -31.03
C ARG A 157 12.97 -21.00 -30.86
N VAL A 158 13.89 -20.04 -30.77
CA VAL A 158 13.57 -18.62 -30.61
C VAL A 158 13.91 -17.86 -31.89
N PHE A 159 12.94 -17.13 -32.43
CA PHE A 159 13.05 -16.34 -33.66
C PHE A 159 12.10 -15.14 -33.60
N GLY A 160 12.23 -14.19 -34.50
CA GLY A 160 11.37 -13.01 -34.48
C GLY A 160 11.32 -12.26 -35.80
N PHE A 161 10.45 -11.26 -35.82
CA PHE A 161 10.14 -10.45 -36.98
C PHE A 161 10.19 -8.97 -36.65
N GLU A 162 10.58 -8.18 -37.64
CA GLU A 162 10.45 -6.74 -37.70
C GLU A 162 9.54 -6.35 -38.87
N ALA A 163 9.13 -5.08 -38.91
CA ALA A 163 8.24 -4.55 -39.94
C ALA A 163 6.93 -5.37 -40.08
N VAL A 164 6.40 -5.90 -38.97
CA VAL A 164 5.10 -6.58 -38.95
C VAL A 164 4.03 -5.58 -39.44
N PRO A 165 3.28 -5.89 -40.50
CA PRO A 165 2.39 -4.90 -41.10
C PRO A 165 1.13 -4.67 -40.28
N TYR A 166 0.50 -3.52 -40.53
CA TYR A 166 -0.84 -3.25 -40.03
C TYR A 166 -1.85 -4.24 -40.61
N ARG A 167 -2.61 -4.88 -39.74
CA ARG A 167 -3.66 -5.86 -40.07
C ARG A 167 -5.00 -5.32 -39.57
N PRO A 168 -5.82 -4.71 -40.45
CA PRO A 168 -7.10 -4.15 -40.06
C PRO A 168 -7.98 -5.19 -39.34
N LYS A 169 -8.53 -4.82 -38.18
CA LYS A 169 -9.40 -5.67 -37.33
C LYS A 169 -8.71 -6.88 -36.68
N ALA A 170 -7.40 -7.08 -36.89
CA ALA A 170 -6.64 -8.09 -36.15
C ALA A 170 -6.18 -7.54 -34.81
N LYS A 171 -6.21 -8.38 -33.76
CA LYS A 171 -5.65 -8.02 -32.44
C LYS A 171 -4.12 -8.04 -32.42
N TYR A 172 -3.50 -8.79 -33.34
CA TYR A 172 -2.05 -8.83 -33.58
C TYR A 172 -1.75 -8.10 -34.88
N SER A 173 -1.22 -6.89 -34.75
CA SER A 173 -1.00 -5.97 -35.85
C SER A 173 0.14 -5.03 -35.48
N GLY A 174 1.01 -4.74 -36.45
CA GLY A 174 1.90 -3.58 -36.34
C GLY A 174 1.12 -2.26 -36.32
N PRO A 175 1.83 -1.12 -36.17
CA PRO A 175 1.22 0.20 -36.09
C PRO A 175 0.39 0.50 -37.34
N SER A 176 -0.82 1.01 -37.14
CA SER A 176 -1.64 1.56 -38.22
C SER A 176 -0.97 2.75 -38.89
N PRO A 177 -1.33 3.08 -40.14
CA PRO A 177 -0.81 4.29 -40.79
C PRO A 177 -1.05 5.58 -40.01
N ALA A 178 -2.11 5.64 -39.18
CA ALA A 178 -2.36 6.74 -38.27
C ALA A 178 -1.35 6.74 -37.11
N GLU A 179 -1.18 5.60 -36.44
CA GLU A 179 -0.19 5.44 -35.35
C GLU A 179 1.25 5.70 -35.83
N THR A 180 1.62 5.25 -37.04
CA THR A 180 2.94 5.55 -37.62
C THR A 180 3.15 7.06 -37.82
N ARG A 181 2.12 7.78 -38.28
CA ARG A 181 2.19 9.25 -38.42
C ARG A 181 2.29 9.93 -37.06
N GLU A 182 1.53 9.46 -36.07
CA GLU A 182 1.60 9.98 -34.70
C GLU A 182 2.98 9.76 -34.11
N LEU A 183 3.55 8.56 -34.21
CA LEU A 183 4.91 8.24 -33.74
C LEU A 183 5.98 9.12 -34.42
N ALA A 184 5.86 9.36 -35.72
CA ALA A 184 6.78 10.25 -36.44
C ALA A 184 6.69 11.71 -35.95
N VAL A 185 5.47 12.17 -35.64
CA VAL A 185 5.26 13.49 -35.05
C VAL A 185 5.81 13.55 -33.61
N GLU A 186 5.60 12.51 -32.79
CA GLU A 186 6.18 12.43 -31.45
C GLU A 186 7.71 12.54 -31.48
N ALA A 187 8.35 11.82 -32.40
CA ALA A 187 9.80 11.89 -32.59
C ALA A 187 10.27 13.31 -32.94
N GLN A 188 9.59 13.98 -33.88
CA GLN A 188 9.91 15.37 -34.25
C GLN A 188 9.71 16.33 -33.06
N ILE A 189 8.64 16.16 -32.28
CA ILE A 189 8.41 17.00 -31.10
C ILE A 189 9.50 16.76 -30.05
N ALA A 190 9.94 15.51 -29.86
CA ALA A 190 11.03 15.18 -28.95
C ALA A 190 12.35 15.85 -29.39
N GLU A 191 12.68 15.84 -30.68
CA GLU A 191 13.86 16.56 -31.22
C GLU A 191 13.78 18.06 -30.96
N LEU A 192 12.62 18.68 -31.19
CA LEU A 192 12.38 20.10 -30.91
C LEU A 192 12.51 20.42 -29.40
N ALA A 193 12.03 19.52 -28.54
CA ALA A 193 12.14 19.66 -27.09
C ALA A 193 13.60 19.54 -26.61
N VAL A 194 14.40 18.65 -27.21
CA VAL A 194 15.86 18.56 -26.97
C VAL A 194 16.57 19.83 -27.44
N ALA A 195 16.19 20.36 -28.61
CA ALA A 195 16.71 21.61 -29.14
C ALA A 195 16.26 22.87 -28.35
N ARG A 196 15.29 22.72 -27.43
CA ARG A 196 14.63 23.81 -26.69
C ARG A 196 13.92 24.80 -27.63
N ASP A 197 13.37 24.32 -28.74
CA ASP A 197 12.57 25.11 -29.68
C ASP A 197 11.10 25.14 -29.26
N ALA A 198 10.74 26.06 -28.37
CA ALA A 198 9.37 26.24 -27.91
C ALA A 198 8.40 26.61 -29.05
N ALA A 199 8.85 27.34 -30.08
CA ALA A 199 8.01 27.74 -31.20
C ALA A 199 7.68 26.55 -32.09
N GLY A 200 8.66 25.68 -32.35
CA GLY A 200 8.48 24.40 -33.03
C GLY A 200 7.49 23.50 -32.29
N VAL A 201 7.72 23.26 -30.99
CA VAL A 201 6.84 22.42 -30.15
C VAL A 201 5.41 22.96 -30.14
N ARG A 202 5.22 24.28 -29.96
CA ARG A 202 3.89 24.91 -30.00
C ARG A 202 3.19 24.68 -31.34
N ARG A 203 3.89 24.93 -32.45
CA ARG A 203 3.34 24.81 -33.80
C ARG A 203 2.93 23.38 -34.13
N LEU A 204 3.84 22.43 -33.88
CA LEU A 204 3.64 21.04 -34.25
C LEU A 204 2.67 20.34 -33.29
N GLY A 205 2.80 20.54 -31.98
CA GLY A 205 1.91 19.95 -30.98
C GLY A 205 0.46 20.40 -31.16
N THR A 206 0.22 21.70 -31.39
CA THR A 206 -1.16 22.22 -31.58
C THR A 206 -1.79 21.70 -32.88
N LYS A 207 -1.00 21.55 -33.95
CA LYS A 207 -1.48 21.07 -35.25
C LYS A 207 -1.82 19.57 -35.22
N SER A 208 -1.11 18.80 -34.41
CA SER A 208 -1.17 17.33 -34.42
C SER A 208 -2.18 16.74 -33.42
N GLY A 209 -2.85 17.58 -32.62
CA GLY A 209 -3.92 17.17 -31.72
C GLY A 209 -3.53 17.14 -30.24
N GLN A 210 -4.53 17.09 -29.38
CA GLN A 210 -4.37 17.28 -27.93
C GLN A 210 -3.46 16.23 -27.27
N ALA A 211 -3.54 14.96 -27.68
CA ALA A 211 -2.76 13.88 -27.09
C ALA A 211 -1.24 14.08 -27.27
N LEU A 212 -0.82 14.45 -28.49
CA LEU A 212 0.58 14.68 -28.84
C LEU A 212 1.14 15.95 -28.18
N LEU A 213 0.34 17.02 -28.15
CA LEU A 213 0.69 18.24 -27.40
C LEU A 213 0.91 17.91 -25.91
N LYS A 214 0.01 17.12 -25.32
CA LYS A 214 0.11 16.75 -23.92
C LYS A 214 1.36 15.89 -23.66
N SER A 215 1.67 14.93 -24.53
CA SER A 215 2.89 14.11 -24.45
C SER A 215 4.15 14.98 -24.42
N ALA A 216 4.23 15.96 -25.32
CA ALA A 216 5.33 16.92 -25.39
C ALA A 216 5.51 17.74 -24.11
N LEU A 217 4.41 18.18 -23.51
CA LEU A 217 4.40 19.03 -22.32
C LEU A 217 4.70 18.26 -21.02
N HIS A 218 4.58 16.93 -21.00
CA HIS A 218 5.02 16.09 -19.87
C HIS A 218 6.54 15.82 -19.85
N GLY A 219 7.28 16.34 -20.83
CA GLY A 219 8.75 16.27 -20.84
C GLY A 219 9.44 17.50 -20.27
N LEU A 220 8.69 18.45 -19.71
CA LEU A 220 9.25 19.70 -19.17
C LEU A 220 10.00 19.45 -17.86
N ASP A 221 9.64 18.41 -17.11
CA ASP A 221 10.32 17.97 -15.90
C ASP A 221 11.81 17.60 -16.11
N ARG A 222 12.20 17.24 -17.34
CA ARG A 222 13.59 16.96 -17.76
C ARG A 222 14.44 18.23 -17.93
N CYS A 223 13.86 19.41 -17.79
CA CYS A 223 14.57 20.69 -17.90
C CYS A 223 15.23 21.07 -16.58
N ASP A 224 16.50 21.46 -16.63
CA ASP A 224 17.21 22.00 -15.47
C ASP A 224 16.94 23.50 -15.38
N LEU A 225 15.95 23.90 -14.57
CA LEU A 225 15.48 25.28 -14.47
C LEU A 225 16.52 26.27 -13.91
N ARG A 226 17.68 25.80 -13.44
CA ARG A 226 18.82 26.66 -13.08
C ARG A 226 19.55 27.19 -14.32
N ARG A 227 19.36 26.54 -15.48
CA ARG A 227 19.95 26.95 -16.75
C ARG A 227 19.02 27.97 -17.42
N PRO A 228 19.50 29.19 -17.76
CA PRO A 228 18.66 30.22 -18.37
C PRO A 228 17.94 29.77 -19.65
N ARG A 229 18.59 28.92 -20.45
CA ARG A 229 18.02 28.35 -21.68
C ARG A 229 16.80 27.47 -21.39
N ASP A 230 16.89 26.60 -20.39
CA ASP A 230 15.84 25.67 -20.02
C ASP A 230 14.67 26.40 -19.35
N LEU A 231 14.98 27.35 -18.46
CA LEU A 231 13.97 28.22 -17.86
C LEU A 231 13.19 29.00 -18.93
N LYS A 232 13.89 29.63 -19.89
CA LYS A 232 13.24 30.36 -21.00
C LYS A 232 12.35 29.46 -21.85
N TYR A 233 12.79 28.23 -22.12
CA TYR A 233 12.02 27.25 -22.88
C TYR A 233 10.72 26.85 -22.16
N VAL A 234 10.81 26.54 -20.85
CA VAL A 234 9.64 26.17 -20.03
C VAL A 234 8.66 27.34 -19.92
N LEU A 235 9.14 28.57 -19.66
CA LEU A 235 8.30 29.76 -19.59
C LEU A 235 7.55 30.02 -20.92
N ALA A 236 8.19 29.76 -22.06
CA ALA A 236 7.58 29.95 -23.39
C ALA A 236 6.45 28.94 -23.71
N LEU A 237 6.33 27.85 -22.94
CA LEU A 237 5.30 26.82 -23.07
C LEU A 237 4.32 26.81 -21.89
N ALA A 238 4.48 27.69 -20.91
CA ALA A 238 3.77 27.63 -19.64
C ALA A 238 2.25 27.81 -19.76
N ASP A 239 1.78 28.65 -20.67
CA ASP A 239 0.35 28.81 -20.99
C ASP A 239 -0.28 27.51 -21.53
N LEU A 240 0.42 26.81 -22.42
CA LEU A 240 -0.03 25.52 -22.96
C LEU A 240 -0.01 24.45 -21.88
N ALA A 241 1.06 24.38 -21.08
CA ALA A 241 1.18 23.46 -19.96
C ALA A 241 0.05 23.67 -18.92
N ILE A 242 -0.28 24.92 -18.61
CA ILE A 242 -1.40 25.28 -17.73
C ILE A 242 -2.73 24.82 -18.32
N LYS A 243 -2.97 25.13 -19.60
CA LYS A 243 -4.21 24.75 -20.29
C LYS A 243 -4.42 23.23 -20.33
N GLU A 244 -3.36 22.48 -20.64
CA GLU A 244 -3.39 21.02 -20.74
C GLU A 244 -3.16 20.30 -19.40
N ARG A 245 -2.93 21.07 -18.33
CA ARG A 245 -2.60 20.59 -16.97
C ARG A 245 -1.43 19.60 -16.95
N ALA A 246 -0.38 19.89 -17.72
CA ALA A 246 0.85 19.11 -17.82
C ALA A 246 1.97 19.77 -17.01
N ASP A 247 2.78 18.97 -16.29
CA ASP A 247 3.97 19.40 -15.54
C ASP A 247 3.80 20.68 -14.68
N LEU A 248 2.63 20.86 -14.07
CA LEU A 248 2.30 22.09 -13.35
C LEU A 248 3.28 22.43 -12.22
N GLY A 249 3.89 21.43 -11.57
CA GLY A 249 4.94 21.67 -10.56
C GLY A 249 6.20 22.33 -11.15
N VAL A 250 6.58 21.97 -12.39
CA VAL A 250 7.70 22.58 -13.13
C VAL A 250 7.35 24.03 -13.47
N ILE A 251 6.11 24.29 -13.89
CA ILE A 251 5.65 25.65 -14.21
C ILE A 251 5.64 26.54 -12.96
N VAL A 252 5.19 26.02 -11.82
CA VAL A 252 5.25 26.74 -10.54
C VAL A 252 6.68 27.10 -10.17
N GLU A 253 7.62 26.15 -10.27
CA GLU A 253 9.04 26.45 -10.02
C GLU A 253 9.63 27.46 -11.00
N ALA A 254 9.33 27.32 -12.30
CA ALA A 254 9.76 28.27 -13.31
C ALA A 254 9.25 29.69 -13.02
N ALA A 255 7.99 29.82 -12.61
CA ALA A 255 7.39 31.10 -12.21
C ALA A 255 8.09 31.70 -10.97
N VAL A 256 8.39 30.87 -9.96
CA VAL A 256 9.12 31.29 -8.75
C VAL A 256 10.53 31.77 -9.11
N ARG A 257 11.26 31.04 -9.95
CA ARG A 257 12.62 31.42 -10.40
C ARG A 257 12.61 32.69 -11.25
N ALA A 258 11.59 32.89 -12.07
CA ALA A 258 11.40 34.09 -12.88
C ALA A 258 10.86 35.28 -12.08
N SER A 259 10.46 35.09 -10.82
CA SER A 259 9.72 36.07 -10.02
C SER A 259 8.45 36.59 -10.72
N ASP A 260 7.75 35.69 -11.42
CA ASP A 260 6.48 35.98 -12.10
C ASP A 260 5.29 35.51 -11.25
N ASP A 261 4.79 36.40 -10.40
CA ASP A 261 3.68 36.10 -9.48
C ASP A 261 2.34 35.88 -10.21
N THR A 262 2.19 36.42 -11.43
CA THR A 262 0.98 36.24 -12.25
C THR A 262 0.92 34.82 -12.81
N LEU A 263 2.06 34.34 -13.32
CA LEU A 263 2.19 32.96 -13.78
C LEU A 263 2.08 31.98 -12.61
N LEU A 264 2.72 32.28 -11.48
CA LEU A 264 2.63 31.48 -10.26
C LEU A 264 1.17 31.28 -9.84
N ALA A 265 0.40 32.37 -9.71
CA ALA A 265 -1.00 32.29 -9.33
C ALA A 265 -1.84 31.50 -10.35
N SER A 266 -1.52 31.61 -11.64
CA SER A 266 -2.22 30.86 -12.70
C SER A 266 -1.93 29.36 -12.65
N ALA A 267 -0.67 28.98 -12.42
CA ALA A 267 -0.26 27.59 -12.27
C ALA A 267 -0.87 26.95 -11.01
N LEU A 268 -0.84 27.65 -9.87
CA LEU A 268 -1.47 27.17 -8.63
C LEU A 268 -2.99 26.98 -8.77
N ARG A 269 -3.69 27.88 -9.48
CA ARG A 269 -5.12 27.69 -9.81
C ARG A 269 -5.35 26.44 -10.67
N ALA A 270 -4.46 26.14 -11.61
CA ALA A 270 -4.56 24.95 -12.46
C ALA A 270 -4.28 23.64 -11.72
N ILE A 271 -3.45 23.67 -10.68
CA ILE A 271 -3.29 22.55 -9.74
C ILE A 271 -4.64 22.27 -9.05
N GLY A 272 -5.30 23.31 -8.55
CA GLY A 272 -6.65 23.23 -8.00
C GLY A 272 -6.71 22.35 -6.74
N LYS A 273 -7.72 21.48 -6.62
CA LYS A 273 -7.92 20.59 -5.46
C LYS A 273 -7.30 19.20 -5.62
N THR A 274 -6.43 18.99 -6.60
CA THR A 274 -5.86 17.68 -6.92
C THR A 274 -4.66 17.37 -6.00
N ASN A 275 -4.87 16.59 -4.94
CA ASN A 275 -3.83 16.28 -3.92
C ASN A 275 -2.52 15.74 -4.51
N TYR A 276 -2.59 14.87 -5.51
CA TYR A 276 -1.40 14.31 -6.17
C TYR A 276 -0.45 15.39 -6.73
N LEU A 277 -1.01 16.44 -7.34
CA LEU A 277 -0.22 17.53 -7.94
C LEU A 277 0.44 18.42 -6.88
N TRP A 278 -0.22 18.61 -5.72
CA TRP A 278 0.38 19.27 -4.56
C TRP A 278 1.54 18.46 -3.97
N GLY A 279 1.42 17.12 -3.96
CA GLY A 279 2.52 16.24 -3.56
C GLY A 279 3.75 16.35 -4.48
N ILE A 280 3.54 16.47 -5.79
CA ILE A 280 4.64 16.73 -6.74
C ILE A 280 5.29 18.09 -6.46
N LEU A 281 4.49 19.14 -6.22
CA LEU A 281 5.03 20.47 -5.89
C LEU A 281 5.84 20.46 -4.59
N GLU A 282 5.34 19.74 -3.57
CA GLU A 282 6.06 19.54 -2.31
C GLU A 282 7.42 18.85 -2.55
N ALA A 283 7.44 17.75 -3.31
CA ALA A 283 8.67 17.04 -3.66
C ALA A 283 9.70 17.95 -4.34
N ARG A 284 9.27 18.80 -5.28
CA ARG A 284 10.16 19.79 -5.92
C ARG A 284 10.69 20.82 -4.93
N GLY A 285 9.86 21.27 -3.99
CA GLY A 285 10.29 22.15 -2.90
C GLY A 285 11.39 21.52 -2.03
N ILE A 286 11.25 20.24 -1.71
CA ILE A 286 12.25 19.46 -0.96
C ILE A 286 13.55 19.35 -1.78
N GLU A 287 13.48 18.96 -3.06
CA GLU A 287 14.65 18.87 -3.92
C GLU A 287 15.43 20.20 -4.01
N CYS A 288 14.71 21.33 -4.11
CA CYS A 288 15.35 22.65 -4.09
C CYS A 288 16.05 22.92 -2.75
N SER A 289 15.44 22.51 -1.63
CA SER A 289 16.03 22.67 -0.29
C SER A 289 17.28 21.81 -0.12
N GLU A 290 17.26 20.55 -0.58
CA GLU A 290 18.42 19.64 -0.56
C GLU A 290 19.59 20.16 -1.39
N ARG A 291 19.30 20.88 -2.49
CA ARG A 291 20.31 21.56 -3.32
C ARG A 291 20.80 22.89 -2.72
N GLY A 292 20.29 23.30 -1.56
CA GLY A 292 20.64 24.57 -0.89
C GLY A 292 19.92 25.80 -1.46
N GLU A 293 18.96 25.64 -2.37
CA GLU A 293 18.16 26.73 -2.96
C GLU A 293 17.00 27.12 -2.02
N HIS A 294 17.30 27.42 -0.76
CA HIS A 294 16.31 27.56 0.32
C HIS A 294 15.26 28.65 0.06
N ALA A 295 15.62 29.76 -0.60
CA ALA A 295 14.66 30.80 -0.98
C ALA A 295 13.61 30.31 -2.01
N ILE A 296 14.03 29.54 -3.01
CA ILE A 296 13.13 28.93 -4.00
C ILE A 296 12.26 27.88 -3.30
N ALA A 297 12.88 26.99 -2.54
CA ALA A 297 12.19 25.96 -1.77
C ALA A 297 11.13 26.54 -0.82
N HIS A 298 11.46 27.61 -0.09
CA HIS A 298 10.53 28.30 0.81
C HIS A 298 9.29 28.77 0.05
N ARG A 299 9.46 29.42 -1.12
CA ARG A 299 8.33 29.89 -1.94
C ARG A 299 7.45 28.73 -2.44
N LEU A 300 8.05 27.62 -2.86
CA LEU A 300 7.30 26.43 -3.31
C LEU A 300 6.52 25.78 -2.16
N LEU A 301 7.18 25.55 -1.02
CA LEU A 301 6.57 24.90 0.13
C LEU A 301 5.54 25.81 0.82
N ARG A 302 5.74 27.13 0.77
CA ARG A 302 4.74 28.11 1.19
C ARG A 302 3.46 27.98 0.37
N ALA A 303 3.57 27.87 -0.96
CA ALA A 303 2.41 27.65 -1.81
C ALA A 303 1.67 26.35 -1.46
N CYS A 304 2.39 25.29 -1.05
CA CYS A 304 1.77 24.05 -0.57
C CYS A 304 0.97 24.26 0.73
N VAL A 305 1.51 24.97 1.72
CA VAL A 305 0.82 25.20 3.01
C VAL A 305 -0.33 26.20 2.91
N GLU A 306 -0.27 27.11 1.94
CA GLU A 306 -1.38 28.02 1.58
C GLU A 306 -2.41 27.36 0.64
N GLY A 307 -2.14 26.14 0.18
CA GLY A 307 -3.01 25.35 -0.68
C GLY A 307 -4.31 24.89 0.00
N PRO A 308 -5.24 24.26 -0.74
CA PRO A 308 -6.58 23.95 -0.25
C PRO A 308 -6.65 22.82 0.78
N SER A 309 -5.64 21.96 0.86
CA SER A 309 -5.59 20.81 1.78
C SER A 309 -4.13 20.42 2.10
N PRO A 310 -3.38 21.26 2.83
CA PRO A 310 -1.96 21.06 3.08
C PRO A 310 -1.71 19.83 3.98
N SER A 311 -0.74 19.01 3.61
CA SER A 311 -0.33 17.83 4.40
C SER A 311 0.48 18.26 5.62
N PRO A 312 0.45 17.51 6.75
CA PRO A 312 1.37 17.75 7.87
C PRO A 312 2.85 17.73 7.46
N THR A 313 3.19 16.96 6.43
CA THR A 313 4.55 16.91 5.87
C THR A 313 4.93 18.23 5.19
N ALA A 314 4.01 18.86 4.45
CA ALA A 314 4.24 20.16 3.83
C ALA A 314 4.49 21.26 4.88
N TRP A 315 3.73 21.25 5.98
CA TRP A 315 3.96 22.16 7.12
C TRP A 315 5.34 21.97 7.74
N ASN A 316 5.73 20.71 7.98
CA ASN A 316 7.05 20.38 8.51
C ASN A 316 8.19 20.84 7.59
N ASN A 317 8.07 20.55 6.29
CA ASN A 317 9.08 20.88 5.29
C ASN A 317 9.20 22.39 5.07
N HIS A 318 8.08 23.12 5.09
CA HIS A 318 8.06 24.57 5.03
C HIS A 318 8.81 25.19 6.22
N ALA A 319 8.50 24.77 7.46
CA ALA A 319 9.19 25.24 8.65
C ALA A 319 10.69 24.90 8.63
N HIS A 320 11.04 23.67 8.25
CA HIS A 320 12.44 23.25 8.11
C HIS A 320 13.22 24.11 7.13
N THR A 321 12.62 24.44 5.98
CA THR A 321 13.26 25.27 4.95
C THR A 321 13.36 26.72 5.37
N LEU A 322 12.36 27.25 6.06
CA LEU A 322 12.36 28.61 6.59
C LEU A 322 13.49 28.84 7.59
N ALA A 323 13.76 27.86 8.48
CA ALA A 323 14.88 27.93 9.42
C ALA A 323 16.25 28.04 8.72
N LYS A 324 16.38 27.49 7.50
CA LYS A 324 17.62 27.49 6.71
C LYS A 324 17.80 28.72 5.81
N LEU A 325 16.85 29.66 5.79
CA LEU A 325 17.00 30.88 4.98
C LEU A 325 18.17 31.73 5.47
N ALA A 326 18.95 32.24 4.51
CA ALA A 326 20.00 33.21 4.81
C ALA A 326 19.39 34.49 5.41
N PRO A 327 20.08 35.23 6.29
CA PRO A 327 19.53 36.43 6.95
C PRO A 327 18.95 37.51 6.01
N LYS A 328 19.48 37.61 4.78
CA LYS A 328 19.00 38.52 3.73
C LYS A 328 17.69 38.06 3.06
N GLU A 329 17.38 36.77 3.13
CA GLU A 329 16.23 36.11 2.51
C GLU A 329 15.07 35.91 3.48
N ARG A 330 15.31 36.12 4.78
CA ARG A 330 14.26 35.97 5.81
C ARG A 330 13.13 36.97 5.60
N PRO A 331 11.87 36.58 5.84
CA PRO A 331 10.70 37.44 5.71
C PRO A 331 10.82 38.74 6.51
N ARG A 332 10.30 39.86 5.97
CA ARG A 332 10.29 41.19 6.62
C ARG A 332 8.95 41.89 6.41
N GLY A 333 8.62 42.84 7.28
CA GLY A 333 7.42 43.66 7.16
C GLY A 333 6.15 42.81 7.09
N LYS A 334 5.29 43.05 6.09
CA LYS A 334 4.03 42.28 5.90
C LYS A 334 4.27 40.79 5.69
N ASP A 335 5.39 40.42 5.11
CA ASP A 335 5.69 39.01 4.82
C ASP A 335 6.06 38.23 6.10
N LEU A 336 6.75 38.91 7.02
CA LEU A 336 7.05 38.38 8.36
C LEU A 336 5.76 38.07 9.12
N GLU A 337 4.78 38.98 9.09
CA GLU A 337 3.49 38.78 9.74
C GLU A 337 2.70 37.60 9.12
N ALA A 338 2.73 37.46 7.79
CA ALA A 338 2.14 36.32 7.13
C ALA A 338 2.84 34.99 7.51
N THR A 339 4.17 35.01 7.60
CA THR A 339 4.96 33.85 8.01
C THR A 339 4.68 33.45 9.45
N ARG A 340 4.56 34.40 10.38
CA ARG A 340 4.16 34.13 11.76
C ARG A 340 2.83 33.41 11.84
N LYS A 341 1.81 33.89 11.12
CA LYS A 341 0.49 33.22 11.06
C LYS A 341 0.58 31.79 10.53
N LEU A 342 1.41 31.55 9.51
CA LEU A 342 1.64 30.20 9.00
C LEU A 342 2.34 29.30 10.04
N LEU A 343 3.33 29.80 10.77
CA LEU A 343 4.02 29.04 11.81
C LEU A 343 3.10 28.75 13.01
N THR A 344 2.28 29.71 13.44
CA THR A 344 1.24 29.48 14.46
C THR A 344 0.26 28.39 14.00
N ARG A 345 -0.19 28.44 12.74
CA ARG A 345 -1.06 27.40 12.18
C ARG A 345 -0.36 26.04 12.11
N ALA A 346 0.95 26.01 11.88
CA ALA A 346 1.72 24.77 11.90
C ALA A 346 1.74 24.13 13.29
N LEU A 347 1.73 24.91 14.39
CA LEU A 347 1.62 24.37 15.75
C LEU A 347 0.30 23.62 15.98
N GLU A 348 -0.80 24.10 15.42
CA GLU A 348 -2.09 23.41 15.50
C GLU A 348 -2.07 22.05 14.76
N VAL A 349 -1.23 21.92 13.73
CA VAL A 349 -1.02 20.66 12.99
C VAL A 349 0.03 19.77 13.69
N GLY A 350 0.85 20.35 14.57
CA GLY A 350 1.94 19.71 15.30
C GLY A 350 1.57 18.39 15.97
N PRO A 351 0.41 18.23 16.64
CA PRO A 351 0.02 16.95 17.24
C PRO A 351 -0.10 15.79 16.23
N ALA A 352 -0.42 16.07 14.97
CA ALA A 352 -0.49 15.06 13.91
C ALA A 352 0.89 14.71 13.31
N ASN A 353 1.89 15.58 13.47
CA ASN A 353 3.29 15.34 13.12
C ASN A 353 4.20 16.10 14.08
N VAL A 354 4.58 15.43 15.18
CA VAL A 354 5.26 16.05 16.31
C VAL A 354 6.63 16.67 15.93
N SER A 355 7.24 16.25 14.82
CA SER A 355 8.47 16.88 14.30
C SER A 355 8.29 18.33 13.87
N ILE A 356 7.06 18.75 13.58
CA ILE A 356 6.73 20.14 13.24
C ILE A 356 7.17 21.08 14.36
N PHE A 357 6.93 20.72 15.63
CA PHE A 357 7.26 21.58 16.76
C PHE A 357 8.74 21.98 16.79
N HIS A 358 9.64 21.03 16.57
CA HIS A 358 11.07 21.31 16.52
C HIS A 358 11.44 22.22 15.33
N ASN A 359 10.92 21.95 14.14
CA ASN A 359 11.20 22.77 12.96
C ASN A 359 10.57 24.18 13.05
N VAL A 360 9.38 24.30 13.66
CA VAL A 360 8.74 25.60 13.94
C VAL A 360 9.55 26.38 14.97
N ALA A 361 10.05 25.74 16.02
CA ALA A 361 10.90 26.40 17.01
C ALA A 361 12.14 27.04 16.35
N ARG A 362 12.83 26.29 15.48
CA ARG A 362 14.00 26.78 14.73
C ARG A 362 13.62 27.91 13.77
N ALA A 363 12.51 27.75 13.05
CA ALA A 363 12.03 28.77 12.12
C ALA A 363 11.65 30.08 12.84
N ALA A 364 10.94 29.98 13.96
CA ALA A 364 10.53 31.10 14.80
C ALA A 364 11.74 31.83 15.38
N ALA A 365 12.72 31.09 15.91
CA ALA A 365 14.00 31.65 16.37
C ALA A 365 14.74 32.37 15.23
N ALA A 366 14.78 31.79 14.04
CA ALA A 366 15.43 32.39 12.87
C ALA A 366 14.78 33.73 12.45
N ILE A 367 13.47 33.89 12.60
CA ILE A 367 12.77 35.16 12.31
C ILE A 367 12.67 36.10 13.52
N GLY A 368 13.31 35.77 14.64
CA GLY A 368 13.34 36.58 15.86
C GLY A 368 12.03 36.57 16.66
N ASP A 369 11.24 35.51 16.53
CA ASP A 369 10.01 35.30 17.28
C ASP A 369 10.25 34.35 18.45
N GLU A 370 10.77 34.90 19.55
CA GLU A 370 11.14 34.15 20.75
C GLU A 370 9.94 33.46 21.41
N ASP A 371 8.80 34.15 21.52
CA ASP A 371 7.60 33.62 22.16
C ASP A 371 7.04 32.42 21.41
N LEU A 372 6.93 32.51 20.07
CA LEU A 372 6.47 31.40 19.23
C LEU A 372 7.45 30.23 19.25
N ALA A 373 8.77 30.51 19.31
CA ALA A 373 9.77 29.46 19.43
C ALA A 373 9.64 28.68 20.75
N LEU A 374 9.42 29.39 21.86
CA LEU A 374 9.19 28.78 23.18
C LEU A 374 7.86 28.01 23.24
N GLU A 375 6.78 28.54 22.65
CA GLU A 375 5.51 27.84 22.53
C GLU A 375 5.66 26.53 21.74
N ALA A 376 6.43 26.54 20.65
CA ALA A 376 6.73 25.35 19.89
C ALA A 376 7.51 24.30 20.70
N ILE A 377 8.48 24.72 21.51
CA ILE A 377 9.27 23.82 22.38
C ILE A 377 8.40 23.22 23.49
N GLU A 378 7.53 24.02 24.09
CA GLU A 378 6.54 23.55 25.07
C GLU A 378 5.56 22.55 24.42
N GLY A 379 5.08 22.84 23.22
CA GLY A 379 4.23 21.96 22.43
C GLY A 379 4.93 20.63 22.07
N ALA A 380 6.23 20.66 21.75
CA ALA A 380 7.04 19.46 21.53
C ALA A 380 7.06 18.56 22.77
N ALA A 381 7.29 19.15 23.95
CA ALA A 381 7.35 18.42 25.20
C ALA A 381 5.97 17.84 25.60
N GLN A 382 4.92 18.64 25.47
CA GLN A 382 3.54 18.23 25.77
C GLN A 382 3.04 17.12 24.83
N SER A 383 3.49 17.14 23.57
CA SER A 383 3.11 16.16 22.55
C SER A 383 4.04 14.94 22.48
N GLY A 384 5.00 14.82 23.41
CA GLY A 384 5.88 13.65 23.51
C GLY A 384 6.91 13.53 22.39
N TYR A 385 7.49 14.64 21.92
CA TYR A 385 8.52 14.62 20.89
C TYR A 385 9.74 13.77 21.30
N GLU A 386 10.05 12.71 20.55
CA GLU A 386 11.07 11.73 20.95
C GLU A 386 12.51 12.27 20.94
N ARG A 387 12.74 13.41 20.28
CA ARG A 387 14.07 14.03 20.13
C ARG A 387 14.21 15.33 20.93
N MET A 388 13.64 15.39 22.14
CA MET A 388 13.82 16.55 23.05
C MET A 388 15.30 16.88 23.30
N ASP A 389 16.18 15.88 23.34
CA ASP A 389 17.63 16.10 23.47
C ASP A 389 18.24 16.81 22.26
N SER A 390 17.66 16.64 21.07
CA SER A 390 18.05 17.43 19.89
C SER A 390 17.68 18.90 20.06
N ILE A 391 16.49 19.22 20.60
CA ILE A 391 16.10 20.62 20.89
C ILE A 391 17.03 21.25 21.93
N ARG A 392 17.42 20.47 22.96
CA ARG A 392 18.29 20.94 24.04
C ARG A 392 19.68 21.36 23.58
N THR A 393 20.16 20.80 22.47
CA THR A 393 21.51 21.04 21.94
C THR A 393 21.51 21.69 20.55
N ASP A 394 20.36 22.12 20.04
CA ASP A 394 20.25 22.73 18.72
C ASP A 394 20.86 24.14 18.70
N ASP A 395 21.84 24.34 17.83
CA ASP A 395 22.54 25.61 17.68
C ASP A 395 21.63 26.75 17.20
N ASP A 396 20.58 26.45 16.42
CA ASP A 396 19.60 27.45 15.98
C ASP A 396 18.75 27.95 17.15
N LEU A 397 18.68 27.20 18.26
CA LEU A 397 17.91 27.54 19.47
C LEU A 397 18.78 28.03 20.61
N ARG A 398 20.10 28.16 20.41
CA ARG A 398 21.07 28.51 21.46
C ARG A 398 20.71 29.80 22.21
N GLY A 399 20.10 30.76 21.52
CA GLY A 399 19.63 32.02 22.13
C GLY A 399 18.60 31.83 23.24
N LEU A 400 17.86 30.71 23.24
CA LEU A 400 16.77 30.42 24.18
C LEU A 400 17.22 29.64 25.41
N PHE A 401 18.44 29.10 25.44
CA PHE A 401 18.86 28.14 26.48
C PHE A 401 18.85 28.71 27.92
N ASN A 402 18.99 30.03 28.03
CA ASN A 402 18.94 30.73 29.31
C ASN A 402 17.54 31.24 29.68
N HIS A 403 16.56 31.11 28.78
CA HIS A 403 15.19 31.53 29.03
C HIS A 403 14.52 30.62 30.07
N SER A 404 13.76 31.21 31.01
CA SER A 404 13.13 30.47 32.11
C SER A 404 12.13 29.41 31.61
N ARG A 405 11.31 29.75 30.61
CA ARG A 405 10.40 28.80 29.93
C ARG A 405 11.14 27.63 29.28
N PHE A 406 12.26 27.89 28.61
CA PHE A 406 13.07 26.83 28.00
C PHE A 406 13.63 25.90 29.08
N ARG A 407 14.25 26.45 30.12
CA ARG A 407 14.79 25.67 31.24
C ARG A 407 13.71 24.85 31.93
N ALA A 408 12.53 25.42 32.18
CA ALA A 408 11.41 24.73 32.81
C ALA A 408 11.01 23.44 32.06
N VAL A 409 11.03 23.44 30.72
CA VAL A 409 10.74 22.24 29.90
C VAL A 409 11.70 21.08 30.22
N PHE A 410 12.96 21.37 30.57
CA PHE A 410 13.99 20.34 30.82
C PHE A 410 14.33 20.12 32.31
N GLU A 411 14.06 21.09 33.18
CA GLU A 411 14.29 21.04 34.63
C GLU A 411 13.16 20.30 35.36
N THR A 412 11.98 20.21 34.75
CA THR A 412 10.85 19.48 35.33
C THR A 412 11.05 17.97 35.23
N LYS A 413 11.96 17.40 36.03
CA LYS A 413 12.08 15.95 36.26
C LYS A 413 10.84 15.32 36.92
N ALA A 414 9.82 16.12 37.29
CA ALA A 414 8.68 15.71 38.10
C ALA A 414 7.28 15.95 37.48
N ARG A 415 7.19 16.18 36.16
CA ARG A 415 5.92 16.13 35.42
C ARG A 415 6.09 15.36 34.12
N ARG A 416 6.36 14.06 34.22
CA ARG A 416 5.99 13.14 33.14
C ARG A 416 4.49 12.93 33.23
N HIS A 417 3.78 13.80 32.52
CA HIS A 417 2.38 13.71 32.10
C HIS A 417 1.30 13.82 33.19
N PRO A 418 0.12 14.39 32.85
CA PRO A 418 -1.05 14.33 33.70
C PRO A 418 -1.42 12.86 33.98
N PRO A 419 -2.05 12.57 35.13
CA PRO A 419 -2.56 11.24 35.41
C PRO A 419 -3.73 10.93 34.46
N SER A 420 -3.46 10.24 33.36
CA SER A 420 -4.36 9.29 32.67
C SER A 420 -3.74 8.77 31.37
N SER A 421 -2.99 7.68 31.41
CA SER A 421 -2.61 6.84 30.25
C SER A 421 -3.81 6.04 29.71
N GLY A 422 -4.99 6.67 29.65
CA GLY A 422 -6.29 6.01 29.56
C GLY A 422 -7.06 6.27 28.25
N PRO A 423 -8.31 5.77 28.19
CA PRO A 423 -9.25 5.94 27.07
C PRO A 423 -9.40 7.38 26.56
N ASP A 424 -9.31 8.38 27.43
CA ASP A 424 -9.56 9.79 27.09
C ASP A 424 -8.48 10.38 26.17
N GLN A 425 -7.21 10.01 26.34
CA GLN A 425 -6.12 10.45 25.45
C GLN A 425 -6.26 9.82 24.07
N LEU A 426 -6.65 8.55 24.00
CA LEU A 426 -6.89 7.85 22.74
C LEU A 426 -8.16 8.36 22.02
N ALA A 427 -9.18 8.77 22.77
CA ALA A 427 -10.40 9.34 22.21
C ALA A 427 -10.09 10.65 21.43
N ALA A 428 -9.15 11.45 21.94
CA ALA A 428 -8.68 12.67 21.26
C ALA A 428 -7.98 12.41 19.91
N LEU A 429 -7.53 11.18 19.64
CA LEU A 429 -6.94 10.79 18.34
C LEU A 429 -7.99 10.50 17.26
N THR A 430 -9.29 10.64 17.57
CA THR A 430 -10.36 10.42 16.59
C THR A 430 -10.32 11.48 15.49
N ILE A 431 -10.14 11.05 14.24
CA ILE A 431 -10.08 11.95 13.08
C ILE A 431 -11.40 11.90 12.32
N SER A 432 -11.97 13.08 12.07
CA SER A 432 -13.16 13.26 11.25
C SER A 432 -12.88 14.14 10.05
N LEU A 433 -13.34 13.72 8.86
CA LEU A 433 -13.31 14.52 7.63
C LEU A 433 -14.72 14.90 7.21
N ARG A 434 -14.89 16.10 6.63
CA ARG A 434 -16.15 16.49 6.00
C ARG A 434 -16.19 15.97 4.56
N ILE A 435 -16.96 14.91 4.33
CA ILE A 435 -17.18 14.36 2.98
C ILE A 435 -18.57 14.80 2.54
N ARG A 436 -18.66 15.54 1.42
CA ARG A 436 -19.92 16.10 0.90
C ARG A 436 -20.73 16.90 1.95
N GLY A 437 -20.02 17.67 2.77
CA GLY A 437 -20.62 18.53 3.80
C GLY A 437 -21.04 17.80 5.10
N LYS A 438 -20.89 16.48 5.19
CA LYS A 438 -21.20 15.71 6.40
C LYS A 438 -19.92 15.26 7.10
N PRO A 439 -19.83 15.35 8.44
CA PRO A 439 -18.70 14.79 9.17
C PRO A 439 -18.74 13.26 9.08
N HIS A 440 -17.59 12.67 8.77
CA HIS A 440 -17.37 11.24 8.78
C HIS A 440 -16.11 10.96 9.58
N VAL A 441 -16.20 10.06 10.54
CA VAL A 441 -15.02 9.52 11.22
C VAL A 441 -14.26 8.67 10.22
N VAL A 442 -12.97 8.95 10.07
CA VAL A 442 -12.08 8.24 9.14
C VAL A 442 -10.98 7.46 9.85
N TYR A 443 -10.74 7.76 11.13
CA TYR A 443 -9.83 7.04 12.00
C TYR A 443 -10.30 7.16 13.45
N ARG A 444 -10.20 6.06 14.22
CA ARG A 444 -10.34 6.08 15.67
C ARG A 444 -9.54 4.95 16.32
N ALA A 445 -9.14 5.16 17.57
CA ALA A 445 -8.64 4.10 18.42
C ALA A 445 -9.82 3.30 19.00
N VAL A 446 -9.59 2.00 19.24
CA VAL A 446 -10.58 1.04 19.75
C VAL A 446 -9.89 0.05 20.68
N VAL A 447 -10.67 -0.66 21.49
CA VAL A 447 -10.21 -1.90 22.12
C VAL A 447 -10.44 -3.04 21.14
N ALA A 448 -9.42 -3.84 20.87
CA ALA A 448 -9.52 -4.97 19.96
C ALA A 448 -9.16 -6.29 20.64
N MET A 449 -9.84 -7.35 20.22
CA MET A 449 -9.56 -8.73 20.60
C MET A 449 -9.47 -9.56 19.32
N VAL A 450 -8.38 -10.31 19.15
CA VAL A 450 -8.18 -11.17 17.98
C VAL A 450 -8.00 -12.60 18.43
N PHE A 451 -8.80 -13.49 17.86
CA PHE A 451 -8.85 -14.92 18.16
C PHE A 451 -8.39 -15.71 16.95
N TYR A 452 -7.49 -16.65 17.16
CA TYR A 452 -6.87 -17.45 16.10
C TYR A 452 -7.25 -18.91 16.20
N PHE A 453 -7.49 -19.52 15.05
CA PHE A 453 -8.01 -20.87 14.93
C PHE A 453 -7.12 -21.67 13.99
N GLY A 454 -6.57 -22.78 14.47
CA GLY A 454 -5.88 -23.78 13.67
C GLY A 454 -6.77 -25.00 13.41
N GLY A 455 -6.68 -25.57 12.21
CA GLY A 455 -7.33 -26.83 11.86
C GLY A 455 -8.38 -26.72 10.74
N PRO A 456 -9.04 -27.85 10.41
CA PRO A 456 -10.00 -27.92 9.30
C PRO A 456 -11.19 -26.96 9.47
N PHE A 457 -11.70 -26.41 8.36
CA PHE A 457 -12.81 -25.43 8.39
C PHE A 457 -14.07 -25.97 9.03
N GLU A 458 -14.35 -27.26 8.82
CA GLU A 458 -15.49 -27.96 9.37
C GLU A 458 -15.48 -27.93 10.91
N THR A 459 -14.29 -27.82 11.50
CA THR A 459 -14.09 -27.72 12.96
C THR A 459 -14.07 -26.27 13.44
N ILE A 460 -13.40 -25.37 12.72
CA ILE A 460 -13.19 -23.99 13.21
C ILE A 460 -14.37 -23.05 12.93
N LEU A 461 -15.16 -23.27 11.87
CA LEU A 461 -16.28 -22.38 11.53
C LEU A 461 -17.40 -22.38 12.60
N PRO A 462 -17.87 -23.53 13.13
CA PRO A 462 -18.86 -23.52 14.21
C PRO A 462 -18.35 -22.77 15.46
N ARG A 463 -17.06 -22.87 15.75
CA ARG A 463 -16.40 -22.17 16.86
C ARG A 463 -16.40 -20.65 16.68
N MET A 464 -16.09 -20.18 15.48
CA MET A 464 -16.22 -18.77 15.10
C MET A 464 -17.68 -18.28 15.18
N GLY A 465 -18.64 -19.13 14.83
CA GLY A 465 -20.08 -18.85 14.98
C GLY A 465 -20.49 -18.61 16.44
N ARG A 466 -19.90 -19.33 17.41
CA ARG A 466 -20.13 -19.08 18.83
C ARG A 466 -19.60 -17.72 19.30
N LEU A 467 -18.45 -17.29 18.76
CA LEU A 467 -17.97 -15.92 19.00
C LEU A 467 -18.94 -14.88 18.45
N LEU A 468 -19.53 -15.13 17.27
CA LEU A 468 -20.53 -14.22 16.72
C LEU A 468 -21.75 -14.09 17.63
N ASP A 469 -22.26 -15.20 18.16
CA ASP A 469 -23.41 -15.19 19.05
C ASP A 469 -23.11 -14.43 20.35
N ALA A 470 -21.95 -14.71 20.96
CA ALA A 470 -21.51 -14.02 22.17
C ALA A 470 -21.29 -12.52 21.93
N TYR A 471 -20.64 -12.16 20.83
CA TYR A 471 -20.42 -10.75 20.48
C TYR A 471 -21.72 -10.00 20.24
N ARG A 472 -22.69 -10.62 19.57
CA ARG A 472 -24.01 -10.01 19.35
C ARG A 472 -24.83 -9.83 20.62
N ALA A 473 -24.57 -10.64 21.66
CA ALA A 473 -25.20 -10.46 22.97
C ALA A 473 -24.59 -9.27 23.74
N ASP A 474 -23.30 -9.00 23.54
CA ASP A 474 -22.56 -7.91 24.18
C ASP A 474 -22.74 -6.55 23.50
N VAL A 475 -23.03 -6.53 22.20
CA VAL A 475 -23.18 -5.29 21.41
C VAL A 475 -24.61 -4.77 21.51
N PRO A 476 -24.82 -3.45 21.72
CA PRO A 476 -26.16 -2.88 21.76
C PRO A 476 -26.98 -3.17 20.50
N ALA A 477 -28.28 -3.44 20.69
CA ALA A 477 -29.18 -3.79 19.60
C ALA A 477 -29.23 -2.67 18.54
N GLY A 478 -29.17 -3.06 17.26
CA GLY A 478 -29.25 -2.14 16.12
C GLY A 478 -27.94 -1.43 15.75
N VAL A 479 -26.86 -1.61 16.50
CA VAL A 479 -25.54 -1.02 16.18
C VAL A 479 -24.90 -1.68 14.97
N LEU A 480 -24.92 -3.02 14.91
CA LEU A 480 -24.26 -3.77 13.85
C LEU A 480 -24.97 -3.60 12.50
N ALA A 481 -24.16 -3.50 11.46
CA ALA A 481 -24.52 -3.35 10.07
C ALA A 481 -23.63 -4.25 9.19
N PHE A 482 -24.15 -4.64 8.03
CA PHE A 482 -23.43 -5.46 7.04
C PHE A 482 -23.29 -4.70 5.72
N TYR A 483 -22.24 -4.99 4.98
CA TYR A 483 -22.00 -4.35 3.68
C TYR A 483 -22.89 -4.96 2.58
N TYR A 484 -23.56 -4.11 1.81
CA TYR A 484 -24.44 -4.50 0.71
C TYR A 484 -24.53 -3.38 -0.35
N HIS A 485 -24.20 -3.70 -1.60
CA HIS A 485 -24.24 -2.79 -2.76
C HIS A 485 -23.68 -1.38 -2.50
N GLY A 486 -22.44 -1.27 -2.01
CA GLY A 486 -21.77 0.02 -1.87
C GLY A 486 -22.00 0.74 -0.54
N GLY A 487 -22.73 0.15 0.41
CA GLY A 487 -22.96 0.77 1.72
C GLY A 487 -23.25 -0.24 2.85
N PHE A 488 -23.21 0.24 4.08
CA PHE A 488 -23.55 -0.55 5.28
C PHE A 488 -25.04 -0.42 5.58
N LYS A 489 -25.72 -1.57 5.75
CA LYS A 489 -27.14 -1.65 6.11
C LYS A 489 -27.30 -2.26 7.50
N PRO A 490 -28.23 -1.77 8.34
CA PRO A 490 -28.49 -2.33 9.66
C PRO A 490 -28.69 -3.86 9.59
N LEU A 491 -28.11 -4.58 10.54
CA LEU A 491 -28.16 -6.03 10.61
C LEU A 491 -29.54 -6.48 11.11
N GLY A 492 -30.40 -6.90 10.19
CA GLY A 492 -31.70 -7.48 10.51
C GLY A 492 -31.60 -8.95 10.98
N LYS A 493 -32.63 -9.41 11.70
CA LYS A 493 -32.74 -10.80 12.22
C LYS A 493 -32.54 -11.86 11.14
N ALA A 494 -33.16 -11.69 9.97
CA ALA A 494 -33.06 -12.65 8.86
C ALA A 494 -31.62 -12.82 8.35
N LYS A 495 -30.88 -11.72 8.17
CA LYS A 495 -29.48 -11.75 7.74
C LYS A 495 -28.59 -12.39 8.81
N ALA A 496 -28.78 -12.00 10.07
CA ALA A 496 -28.03 -12.57 11.18
C ALA A 496 -28.25 -14.09 11.33
N THR A 497 -29.49 -14.56 11.20
CA THR A 497 -29.81 -16.00 11.21
C THR A 497 -29.18 -16.73 10.03
N LYS A 498 -29.23 -16.14 8.83
CA LYS A 498 -28.59 -16.72 7.64
C LYS A 498 -27.09 -16.86 7.84
N ASP A 499 -26.41 -15.78 8.23
CA ASP A 499 -24.95 -15.79 8.39
C ASP A 499 -24.51 -16.73 9.51
N ARG A 500 -25.30 -16.85 10.59
CA ARG A 500 -25.04 -17.81 11.66
C ARG A 500 -25.18 -19.26 11.19
N LYS A 501 -26.21 -19.56 10.39
CA LYS A 501 -26.39 -20.88 9.76
C LYS A 501 -25.26 -21.20 8.78
N ASP A 502 -24.76 -20.19 8.07
CA ASP A 502 -23.63 -20.35 7.14
C ASP A 502 -22.36 -20.82 7.86
N PHE A 503 -22.13 -20.47 9.14
CA PHE A 503 -21.02 -21.04 9.94
C PHE A 503 -21.18 -22.55 10.25
N GLU A 504 -22.38 -23.11 10.13
CA GLU A 504 -22.68 -24.52 10.39
C GLU A 504 -22.69 -25.36 9.11
N THR A 505 -23.13 -24.77 7.99
CA THR A 505 -23.41 -25.50 6.75
C THR A 505 -22.40 -25.25 5.64
N ALA A 506 -21.51 -24.27 5.78
CA ALA A 506 -20.51 -23.94 4.77
C ALA A 506 -19.58 -25.12 4.48
N GLN A 507 -19.58 -25.59 3.23
CA GLN A 507 -18.52 -26.45 2.69
C GLN A 507 -17.32 -25.59 2.24
N ARG A 508 -16.18 -26.27 2.04
CA ARG A 508 -14.84 -25.78 1.64
C ARG A 508 -14.83 -24.45 0.87
N GLY A 509 -13.95 -23.53 1.28
CA GLY A 509 -13.73 -22.21 0.69
C GLY A 509 -13.37 -21.14 1.73
N ALA A 510 -12.63 -20.12 1.31
CA ALA A 510 -12.32 -18.94 2.13
C ALA A 510 -13.63 -18.22 2.54
N ARG A 511 -13.76 -17.89 3.83
CA ARG A 511 -14.90 -17.15 4.38
C ARG A 511 -14.44 -15.78 4.83
N THR A 512 -15.24 -14.80 4.40
CA THR A 512 -15.09 -13.42 4.83
C THR A 512 -16.45 -12.94 5.31
N LEU A 513 -16.53 -12.51 6.56
CA LEU A 513 -17.71 -11.86 7.13
C LEU A 513 -17.27 -10.55 7.78
N HIS A 514 -18.00 -9.48 7.52
CA HIS A 514 -17.73 -8.17 8.10
C HIS A 514 -19.02 -7.56 8.61
N TYR A 515 -19.13 -7.43 9.93
CA TYR A 515 -20.07 -6.53 10.58
C TYR A 515 -19.33 -5.34 11.17
N ARG A 516 -19.95 -4.17 11.07
CA ARG A 516 -19.43 -2.89 11.61
C ARG A 516 -20.59 -2.08 12.19
N SER A 517 -20.32 -1.00 12.92
CA SER A 517 -21.38 -0.02 13.19
C SER A 517 -21.93 0.60 11.90
N THR A 518 -23.12 1.19 11.95
CA THR A 518 -23.70 2.00 10.88
C THR A 518 -22.82 3.19 10.42
N GLU A 519 -21.86 3.61 11.24
CA GLU A 519 -20.87 4.65 10.90
C GLU A 519 -19.87 4.24 9.80
N GLY A 520 -19.81 2.95 9.45
CA GLY A 520 -18.98 2.44 8.37
C GLY A 520 -17.64 1.88 8.84
N ASP A 521 -16.57 2.19 8.11
CA ASP A 521 -15.30 1.46 8.26
C ASP A 521 -14.50 1.79 9.53
N ALA A 522 -14.49 3.06 9.96
CA ALA A 522 -13.83 3.54 11.18
C ALA A 522 -14.80 3.44 12.37
N THR A 523 -15.17 2.22 12.73
CA THR A 523 -16.22 1.90 13.71
C THR A 523 -15.65 1.60 15.10
N GLU A 524 -16.47 1.72 16.14
CA GLU A 524 -16.21 1.18 17.49
C GLU A 524 -16.50 -0.31 17.62
N TYR A 525 -17.50 -0.81 16.89
CA TYR A 525 -17.96 -2.19 16.98
C TYR A 525 -17.77 -2.88 15.65
N GLN A 526 -16.90 -3.89 15.63
CA GLN A 526 -16.56 -4.67 14.45
C GLN A 526 -16.53 -6.15 14.81
N PHE A 527 -17.11 -6.97 13.94
CA PHE A 527 -16.91 -8.41 13.88
C PHE A 527 -16.38 -8.75 12.50
N GLU A 528 -15.13 -9.22 12.42
CA GLU A 528 -14.50 -9.58 11.15
C GLU A 528 -13.97 -11.01 11.22
N VAL A 529 -14.29 -11.80 10.19
CA VAL A 529 -13.79 -13.16 10.01
C VAL A 529 -12.94 -13.21 8.75
N LEU A 530 -11.76 -13.79 8.89
CA LEU A 530 -10.84 -14.06 7.80
C LEU A 530 -10.40 -15.52 7.87
N THR A 531 -10.78 -16.32 6.88
CA THR A 531 -10.27 -17.69 6.72
C THR A 531 -9.65 -17.87 5.33
N SER A 532 -8.58 -18.67 5.23
CA SER A 532 -7.93 -19.00 3.96
C SER A 532 -7.54 -20.46 3.90
N GLU A 533 -7.92 -21.16 2.84
CA GLU A 533 -7.60 -22.60 2.67
C GLU A 533 -6.09 -22.84 2.62
N SER A 534 -5.33 -21.87 2.08
CA SER A 534 -3.88 -21.95 1.91
C SER A 534 -3.09 -21.99 3.22
N HIS A 535 -3.68 -21.60 4.35
CA HIS A 535 -2.98 -21.46 5.64
C HIS A 535 -3.53 -22.41 6.73
N GLY A 536 -4.50 -23.27 6.42
CA GLY A 536 -5.02 -24.27 7.36
C GLY A 536 -5.65 -23.70 8.64
N GLY A 537 -6.20 -22.48 8.58
CA GLY A 537 -6.72 -21.78 9.75
C GLY A 537 -7.45 -20.47 9.43
N GLY A 538 -7.73 -19.68 10.48
CA GLY A 538 -8.38 -18.38 10.35
C GLY A 538 -8.36 -17.54 11.62
N SER A 539 -8.90 -16.33 11.54
CA SER A 539 -8.97 -15.40 12.67
C SER A 539 -10.32 -14.69 12.74
N VAL A 540 -10.67 -14.27 13.96
CA VAL A 540 -11.82 -13.42 14.26
C VAL A 540 -11.34 -12.18 15.01
N LEU A 541 -11.67 -11.00 14.49
CA LEU A 541 -11.43 -9.71 15.14
C LEU A 541 -12.74 -9.19 15.71
N LEU A 542 -12.72 -8.85 17.01
CA LEU A 542 -13.75 -8.11 17.72
C LEU A 542 -13.21 -6.74 18.09
N THR A 543 -14.01 -5.67 17.92
CA THR A 543 -13.66 -4.36 18.48
C THR A 543 -14.77 -3.81 19.37
N PHE A 544 -14.37 -3.00 20.34
CA PHE A 544 -15.22 -2.33 21.32
C PHE A 544 -14.80 -0.85 21.45
N PRO A 545 -15.72 0.03 21.91
CA PRO A 545 -15.38 1.40 22.29
C PRO A 545 -14.25 1.45 23.33
N LEU A 546 -13.49 2.55 23.33
CA LEU A 546 -12.41 2.78 24.28
C LEU A 546 -12.88 2.76 25.74
N ASP A 547 -14.14 3.14 25.99
CA ASP A 547 -14.74 3.11 27.33
C ASP A 547 -14.74 1.72 27.95
N ALA A 548 -14.69 0.65 27.14
CA ALA A 548 -14.56 -0.72 27.65
C ALA A 548 -13.26 -0.94 28.44
N ALA A 549 -12.21 -0.14 28.19
CA ALA A 549 -10.94 -0.22 28.93
C ALA A 549 -10.93 0.61 30.23
N ARG A 550 -12.03 1.30 30.58
CA ARG A 550 -12.16 1.98 31.90
C ARG A 550 -12.26 0.99 33.05
N ASP A 551 -12.73 -0.22 32.79
CA ASP A 551 -12.70 -1.35 33.71
C ASP A 551 -11.85 -2.49 33.11
N PRO A 552 -10.51 -2.43 33.29
CA PRO A 552 -9.60 -3.44 32.75
C PRO A 552 -9.84 -4.85 33.28
N ASP A 553 -10.43 -4.99 34.47
CA ASP A 553 -10.71 -6.29 35.08
C ASP A 553 -11.89 -6.96 34.37
N SER A 554 -13.01 -6.24 34.22
CA SER A 554 -14.16 -6.72 33.43
C SER A 554 -13.80 -6.98 31.97
N LEU A 555 -12.96 -6.13 31.38
CA LEU A 555 -12.48 -6.32 30.01
C LEU A 555 -11.64 -7.60 29.86
N PHE A 556 -10.77 -7.89 30.82
CA PHE A 556 -9.96 -9.10 30.82
C PHE A 556 -10.82 -10.35 31.01
N GLU A 557 -11.76 -10.35 31.96
CA GLU A 557 -12.72 -11.45 32.16
C GLU A 557 -13.54 -11.73 30.88
N ARG A 558 -13.97 -10.67 30.21
CA ARG A 558 -14.66 -10.76 28.91
C ARG A 558 -13.78 -11.44 27.86
N PHE A 559 -12.51 -11.04 27.75
CA PHE A 559 -11.55 -11.67 26.84
C PHE A 559 -11.38 -13.17 27.11
N VAL A 560 -11.19 -13.56 28.37
CA VAL A 560 -11.10 -14.97 28.79
C VAL A 560 -12.38 -15.73 28.43
N GLY A 561 -13.55 -15.15 28.72
CA GLY A 561 -14.84 -15.74 28.40
C GLY A 561 -15.04 -15.98 26.90
N TYR A 562 -14.59 -15.06 26.05
CA TYR A 562 -14.62 -15.27 24.59
C TYR A 562 -13.66 -16.38 24.16
N ALA A 563 -12.41 -16.35 24.62
CA ALA A 563 -11.40 -17.31 24.22
C ALA A 563 -11.77 -18.76 24.60
N SER A 564 -12.24 -18.96 25.83
CA SER A 564 -12.71 -20.27 26.30
C SER A 564 -13.92 -20.78 25.51
N ARG A 565 -14.92 -19.93 25.24
CA ARG A 565 -16.11 -20.32 24.44
C ARG A 565 -15.78 -20.64 22.98
N ALA A 566 -14.83 -19.88 22.43
CA ALA A 566 -14.35 -20.08 21.08
C ALA A 566 -13.53 -21.36 20.94
N GLU A 567 -12.91 -21.86 22.01
CA GLU A 567 -11.87 -22.89 21.93
C GLU A 567 -10.81 -22.51 20.88
N CYS A 568 -10.42 -21.23 20.85
CA CYS A 568 -9.39 -20.74 19.94
C CYS A 568 -8.00 -21.24 20.39
N GLU A 569 -7.09 -21.36 19.43
CA GLU A 569 -5.74 -21.87 19.67
C GLU A 569 -4.88 -20.84 20.41
N SER A 570 -4.95 -19.59 19.97
CA SER A 570 -4.35 -18.42 20.63
C SER A 570 -5.26 -17.21 20.47
N ALA A 571 -5.12 -16.22 21.34
CA ALA A 571 -5.78 -14.94 21.18
C ALA A 571 -4.98 -13.82 21.85
N HIS A 572 -5.28 -12.57 21.51
CA HIS A 572 -4.75 -11.43 22.23
C HIS A 572 -5.73 -10.25 22.24
N ALA A 573 -5.52 -9.34 23.18
CA ALA A 573 -6.26 -8.09 23.25
C ALA A 573 -5.36 -6.89 23.60
N GLY A 574 -5.82 -5.70 23.22
CA GLY A 574 -5.17 -4.42 23.50
C GLY A 574 -5.83 -3.26 22.75
N TYR A 575 -5.23 -2.08 22.84
CA TYR A 575 -5.65 -0.97 22.00
C TYR A 575 -5.18 -1.16 20.55
N ALA A 576 -6.09 -0.91 19.61
CA ALA A 576 -5.84 -0.92 18.17
C ALA A 576 -6.55 0.27 17.52
N SER A 577 -6.55 0.33 16.18
CA SER A 577 -7.21 1.39 15.41
C SER A 577 -8.10 0.82 14.32
N ASN A 578 -9.18 1.54 14.03
CA ASN A 578 -10.05 1.32 12.89
C ASN A 578 -10.01 2.54 11.97
N ASP A 579 -9.73 2.30 10.69
CA ASP A 579 -9.59 3.32 9.66
C ASP A 579 -10.50 3.06 8.45
N ARG A 580 -10.88 4.15 7.77
CA ARG A 580 -11.73 4.09 6.58
C ARG A 580 -10.91 3.79 5.33
N LYS A 581 -11.03 2.56 4.80
CA LYS A 581 -10.30 2.07 3.62
C LYS A 581 -10.46 2.94 2.36
N SER A 582 -11.61 3.60 2.19
CA SER A 582 -11.83 4.52 1.05
C SER A 582 -10.91 5.74 1.08
N ALA A 583 -10.51 6.22 2.26
CA ALA A 583 -9.58 7.34 2.39
C ALA A 583 -8.14 6.95 1.99
N SER A 584 -7.77 5.68 2.16
CA SER A 584 -6.50 5.12 1.69
C SER A 584 -6.37 5.19 0.16
N TYR A 585 -7.48 4.98 -0.57
CA TYR A 585 -7.53 5.16 -2.03
C TYR A 585 -7.58 6.62 -2.48
N GLU A 586 -7.99 7.54 -1.60
CA GLU A 586 -7.98 8.99 -1.82
C GLU A 586 -6.62 9.64 -1.47
N GLY A 587 -5.57 8.84 -1.25
CA GLY A 587 -4.21 9.30 -1.00
C GLY A 587 -3.93 9.71 0.45
N VAL A 588 -4.85 9.40 1.39
CA VAL A 588 -4.62 9.63 2.81
C VAL A 588 -4.11 8.33 3.45
N SER A 589 -2.79 8.23 3.61
CA SER A 589 -2.17 7.09 4.30
C SER A 589 -2.10 7.35 5.80
N TRP A 590 -2.96 6.69 6.57
CA TRP A 590 -2.97 6.75 8.05
C TRP A 590 -1.89 5.87 8.68
N HIS A 591 -1.33 4.92 7.92
CA HIS A 591 -0.22 4.04 8.32
C HIS A 591 1.15 4.75 8.37
N GLY A 592 1.17 6.09 8.32
CA GLY A 592 2.37 6.87 8.57
C GLY A 592 2.85 6.67 10.01
N ASP A 593 4.15 6.83 10.23
CA ASP A 593 4.84 6.43 11.45
C ASP A 593 4.26 6.97 12.75
N GLY A 594 3.33 7.93 12.78
CA GLY A 594 2.79 8.56 14.00
C GLY A 594 1.66 7.82 14.73
N GLN A 595 0.78 7.06 14.06
CA GLN A 595 -0.47 6.57 14.67
C GLN A 595 -0.36 5.16 15.28
N ASP A 596 0.40 4.27 14.63
CA ASP A 596 0.79 2.95 15.16
C ASP A 596 1.83 3.08 16.30
N ARG A 597 2.36 4.28 16.55
CA ARG A 597 3.30 4.53 17.66
C ARG A 597 2.62 4.32 19.00
N PHE A 598 1.35 4.66 19.17
CA PHE A 598 0.65 4.71 20.48
C PHE A 598 -0.16 3.46 20.83
N LEU A 599 -0.15 2.44 19.97
CA LEU A 599 -1.02 1.28 20.11
C LEU A 599 -0.17 0.02 20.13
N ALA A 600 -0.18 -0.67 21.26
CA ALA A 600 0.58 -1.90 21.48
C ALA A 600 0.20 -3.03 20.49
N MET A 601 -0.97 -2.96 19.85
CA MET A 601 -1.53 -3.97 18.98
C MET A 601 -1.85 -3.45 17.57
N GLN A 602 -1.21 -4.02 16.54
CA GLN A 602 -1.68 -3.85 15.17
C GLN A 602 -2.90 -4.76 14.93
N GLY A 603 -4.04 -4.15 14.59
CA GLY A 603 -5.34 -4.83 14.49
C GLY A 603 -5.52 -5.82 13.33
N ARG A 604 -4.49 -6.08 12.50
CA ARG A 604 -4.61 -6.97 11.33
C ARG A 604 -3.37 -7.84 11.14
N ASN A 605 -3.43 -9.11 11.54
CA ASN A 605 -2.44 -10.12 11.14
C ASN A 605 -3.07 -11.09 10.15
N ALA A 606 -2.86 -10.84 8.85
CA ALA A 606 -3.37 -11.70 7.76
C ALA A 606 -2.60 -13.02 7.58
N TRP A 607 -1.59 -13.27 8.43
CA TRP A 607 -0.56 -14.30 8.27
C TRP A 607 -0.63 -15.35 9.38
N TRP A 608 -1.84 -15.80 9.72
CA TRP A 608 -1.99 -16.80 10.78
C TRP A 608 -1.48 -18.18 10.31
N GLU A 609 -0.62 -18.78 11.12
CA GLU A 609 -0.15 -20.15 10.98
C GLU A 609 -0.56 -20.95 12.22
N ALA A 610 -1.33 -22.02 12.03
CA ALA A 610 -1.72 -22.92 13.10
C ALA A 610 -0.50 -23.43 13.88
N GLY A 611 -0.64 -23.64 15.19
CA GLY A 611 0.48 -24.06 16.05
C GLY A 611 1.33 -22.91 16.59
N ASN A 612 0.98 -21.65 16.39
CA ASN A 612 1.82 -20.53 16.80
C ASN A 612 1.08 -19.51 17.66
N THR A 613 1.76 -18.44 18.06
CA THR A 613 1.17 -17.29 18.74
C THR A 613 1.67 -16.00 18.08
N PRO A 614 0.81 -14.97 17.97
CA PRO A 614 1.26 -13.62 17.67
C PRO A 614 2.16 -13.06 18.79
N PRO A 615 2.80 -11.90 18.59
CA PRO A 615 3.55 -11.23 19.65
C PRO A 615 2.72 -10.98 20.91
N ALA A 616 3.40 -10.85 22.05
CA ALA A 616 2.72 -10.49 23.30
C ALA A 616 2.08 -9.10 23.23
N HIS A 617 0.91 -8.99 23.87
CA HIS A 617 0.10 -7.78 24.02
C HIS A 617 -0.42 -7.68 25.47
N TRP A 618 -1.41 -6.82 25.74
CA TRP A 618 -1.98 -6.63 27.08
C TRP A 618 -2.57 -7.92 27.67
N ALA A 619 -3.36 -8.64 26.88
CA ALA A 619 -3.88 -9.95 27.23
C ALA A 619 -3.49 -10.97 26.17
N VAL A 620 -3.15 -12.18 26.60
CA VAL A 620 -2.80 -13.31 25.72
C VAL A 620 -3.55 -14.54 26.17
N TRP A 621 -4.08 -15.32 25.23
CA TRP A 621 -4.66 -16.64 25.46
C TRP A 621 -3.80 -17.70 24.78
N LEU A 622 -3.55 -18.80 25.48
CA LEU A 622 -2.96 -20.01 24.94
C LEU A 622 -3.88 -21.20 25.22
N SER A 623 -4.26 -21.93 24.19
CA SER A 623 -4.91 -23.22 24.37
C SER A 623 -3.99 -24.20 25.12
N SER A 624 -4.57 -25.21 25.78
CA SER A 624 -3.79 -26.24 26.48
C SER A 624 -2.68 -26.86 25.61
N PRO A 625 -2.89 -27.24 24.33
CA PRO A 625 -1.81 -27.74 23.49
C PRO A 625 -0.63 -26.78 23.32
N LEU A 626 -0.89 -25.46 23.22
CA LEU A 626 0.17 -24.46 23.11
C LEU A 626 0.87 -24.23 24.45
N GLU A 627 0.11 -24.14 25.55
CA GLU A 627 0.65 -23.96 26.89
C GLU A 627 1.55 -25.15 27.31
N GLN A 628 1.16 -26.38 26.99
CA GLN A 628 1.97 -27.58 27.26
C GLN A 628 3.32 -27.56 26.52
N ARG A 629 3.37 -27.02 25.30
CA ARG A 629 4.64 -26.85 24.56
C ARG A 629 5.62 -25.90 25.25
N LEU A 630 5.15 -25.07 26.17
CA LEU A 630 5.98 -24.19 27.00
C LEU A 630 6.31 -24.79 28.39
N GLY A 631 5.94 -26.05 28.63
CA GLY A 631 6.13 -26.75 29.90
C GLY A 631 4.98 -26.60 30.89
N GLY A 632 3.83 -26.08 30.44
CA GLY A 632 2.62 -25.93 31.23
C GLY A 632 2.56 -24.66 32.09
N ALA A 633 1.43 -24.43 32.73
CA ALA A 633 1.08 -23.19 33.45
C ALA A 633 2.06 -22.90 34.59
N ALA A 634 2.50 -23.94 35.30
CA ALA A 634 3.50 -23.82 36.36
C ALA A 634 4.87 -23.37 35.84
N ALA A 635 5.29 -23.82 34.66
CA ALA A 635 6.54 -23.37 34.03
C ALA A 635 6.40 -21.95 33.47
N LEU A 636 5.25 -21.62 32.86
CA LEU A 636 4.93 -20.28 32.40
C LEU A 636 4.97 -19.25 33.54
N ARG A 637 4.36 -19.54 34.70
CA ARG A 637 4.38 -18.64 35.88
C ARG A 637 5.79 -18.21 36.29
N LYS A 638 6.79 -19.07 36.09
CA LYS A 638 8.20 -18.77 36.40
C LYS A 638 8.90 -17.89 35.36
N LYS A 639 8.32 -17.75 34.16
CA LYS A 639 8.93 -17.06 33.01
C LYS A 639 8.27 -15.73 32.66
N VAL A 640 7.01 -15.52 33.06
CA VAL A 640 6.21 -14.34 32.64
C VAL A 640 6.39 -13.10 33.52
N GLY A 641 7.39 -13.09 34.40
CA GLY A 641 7.68 -11.94 35.28
C GLY A 641 6.51 -11.60 36.19
N ALA A 642 6.11 -10.32 36.19
CA ALA A 642 5.00 -9.82 37.01
C ALA A 642 3.60 -10.07 36.41
N ALA A 643 3.49 -10.73 35.26
CA ALA A 643 2.19 -10.99 34.61
C ALA A 643 1.30 -11.92 35.45
N GLN A 644 -0.01 -11.69 35.41
CA GLN A 644 -1.00 -12.57 36.04
C GLN A 644 -1.39 -13.70 35.08
N ILE A 645 -1.46 -14.93 35.59
CA ILE A 645 -1.94 -16.10 34.84
C ILE A 645 -3.26 -16.60 35.44
N THR A 646 -4.28 -16.67 34.60
CA THR A 646 -5.60 -17.23 34.91
C THR A 646 -5.80 -18.51 34.11
N GLU A 647 -6.00 -19.64 34.81
CA GLU A 647 -6.37 -20.90 34.17
C GLU A 647 -7.88 -20.93 33.92
N ALA A 648 -8.28 -21.37 32.73
CA ALA A 648 -9.69 -21.48 32.35
C ALA A 648 -9.92 -22.73 31.50
N SER A 649 -11.18 -23.03 31.18
CA SER A 649 -11.49 -24.19 30.34
C SER A 649 -10.80 -24.07 28.97
N GLY A 650 -10.00 -25.08 28.63
CA GLY A 650 -9.32 -25.20 27.34
C GLY A 650 -7.98 -24.46 27.22
N GLY A 651 -7.49 -23.79 28.27
CA GLY A 651 -6.21 -23.07 28.18
C GLY A 651 -5.89 -22.14 29.35
N VAL A 652 -4.94 -21.23 29.11
CA VAL A 652 -4.50 -20.21 30.06
C VAL A 652 -4.56 -18.83 29.45
N ALA A 653 -4.98 -17.85 30.26
CA ALA A 653 -4.92 -16.44 29.93
C ALA A 653 -3.79 -15.77 30.72
N ILE A 654 -3.06 -14.87 30.08
CA ILE A 654 -1.97 -14.10 30.65
C ILE A 654 -2.33 -12.63 30.52
N ARG A 655 -2.37 -11.91 31.64
CA ARG A 655 -2.53 -10.46 31.68
C ARG A 655 -1.21 -9.81 32.02
N THR A 656 -0.69 -9.01 31.10
CA THR A 656 0.68 -8.50 31.18
C THR A 656 0.79 -7.20 31.96
N ALA A 657 -0.32 -6.47 32.14
CA ALA A 657 -0.38 -5.24 32.92
C ALA A 657 -1.78 -4.97 33.46
N ARG A 658 -1.88 -4.15 34.51
CA ARG A 658 -3.16 -3.74 35.12
C ARG A 658 -4.00 -2.95 34.14
N HIS A 659 -3.46 -1.88 33.58
CA HIS A 659 -4.13 -1.07 32.55
C HIS A 659 -3.67 -1.50 31.17
N VAL A 660 -4.55 -1.36 30.17
CA VAL A 660 -4.21 -1.65 28.77
C VAL A 660 -3.08 -0.70 28.33
N PRO A 661 -1.88 -1.19 27.94
CA PRO A 661 -0.78 -0.31 27.58
C PRO A 661 -1.01 0.40 26.25
N LEU A 662 -0.59 1.65 26.19
CA LEU A 662 -0.40 2.43 24.96
C LEU A 662 0.91 1.98 24.29
N ALA A 663 1.99 1.86 25.06
CA ALA A 663 3.31 1.37 24.65
C ALA A 663 3.88 2.10 23.41
N PRO A 664 4.28 3.38 23.54
CA PRO A 664 4.90 4.15 22.46
C PRO A 664 6.11 3.41 21.84
N ARG A 665 6.13 3.18 20.51
CA ARG A 665 7.22 2.45 19.81
C ARG A 665 8.64 2.94 20.14
N ALA A 666 8.80 4.23 20.44
CA ALA A 666 10.11 4.83 20.69
C ALA A 666 10.62 4.64 22.14
N ASN A 667 9.72 4.47 23.12
CA ASN A 667 10.08 4.29 24.53
C ASN A 667 8.88 3.81 25.36
N PRO A 668 8.54 2.51 25.35
CA PRO A 668 7.32 2.02 25.97
C PRO A 668 7.46 1.95 27.51
N GLN A 669 7.02 2.99 28.21
CA GLN A 669 7.17 3.12 29.67
C GLN A 669 6.05 2.42 30.47
N ASP A 670 4.91 2.13 29.84
CA ASP A 670 3.71 1.53 30.45
C ASP A 670 3.51 0.06 30.08
N CYS A 671 4.54 -0.59 29.53
CA CYS A 671 4.46 -1.95 28.99
C CYS A 671 4.27 -3.08 30.02
N GLY A 672 4.40 -2.79 31.31
CA GLY A 672 4.35 -3.80 32.38
C GLY A 672 5.19 -5.04 32.08
N ALA A 673 4.61 -6.23 32.23
CA ALA A 673 5.27 -7.51 31.99
C ALA A 673 5.22 -8.00 30.52
N ILE A 674 4.83 -7.15 29.55
CA ILE A 674 4.82 -7.52 28.11
C ILE A 674 6.17 -8.09 27.65
N PRO A 675 7.34 -7.50 27.98
CA PRO A 675 8.64 -8.03 27.55
C PRO A 675 8.93 -9.44 28.08
N ASP A 676 8.60 -9.72 29.34
CA ASP A 676 8.80 -11.05 29.94
C ASP A 676 7.91 -12.11 29.27
N VAL A 677 6.64 -11.75 29.05
CA VAL A 677 5.69 -12.62 28.35
C VAL A 677 6.12 -12.83 26.90
N ALA A 678 6.59 -11.80 26.20
CA ALA A 678 7.11 -11.92 24.84
C ALA A 678 8.24 -12.96 24.77
N ARG A 679 9.24 -12.86 25.65
CA ARG A 679 10.35 -13.83 25.75
C ARG A 679 9.85 -15.24 26.08
N ALA A 680 8.91 -15.38 27.01
CA ALA A 680 8.31 -16.67 27.36
C ALA A 680 7.60 -17.33 26.16
N LEU A 681 6.99 -16.53 25.29
CA LEU A 681 6.28 -16.98 24.08
C LEU A 681 7.19 -17.20 22.86
N ALA A 682 8.48 -16.83 22.93
CA ALA A 682 9.43 -16.97 21.80
C ALA A 682 9.39 -18.33 21.09
N PRO A 683 9.30 -19.49 21.78
CA PRO A 683 9.25 -20.80 21.13
C PRO A 683 7.98 -21.07 20.30
N LEU A 684 6.92 -20.28 20.50
CA LEU A 684 5.64 -20.42 19.81
C LEU A 684 5.41 -19.33 18.76
N ARG A 685 6.30 -18.35 18.59
CA ARG A 685 6.05 -17.22 17.68
C ARG A 685 5.95 -17.68 16.23
N ILE A 686 5.06 -17.04 15.48
CA ILE A 686 4.90 -17.23 14.03
C ILE A 686 6.25 -17.01 13.32
N LYS A 687 6.56 -17.83 12.31
CA LYS A 687 7.81 -17.71 11.54
C LYS A 687 7.63 -16.73 10.38
N ALA A 688 8.07 -15.48 10.56
CA ALA A 688 7.99 -14.48 9.50
C ALA A 688 9.20 -14.53 8.54
N THR A 689 8.95 -14.16 7.27
CA THR A 689 10.00 -13.82 6.29
C THR A 689 10.06 -12.30 6.10
N GLY A 690 11.27 -11.76 5.93
CA GLY A 690 11.53 -10.33 5.75
C GLY A 690 11.86 -9.57 7.04
N GLU A 691 12.86 -8.69 6.99
CA GLU A 691 13.46 -8.01 8.16
C GLU A 691 12.44 -7.21 8.99
N ARG A 692 11.50 -6.49 8.36
CA ARG A 692 10.49 -5.69 9.06
C ARG A 692 9.55 -6.54 9.92
N ASN A 693 9.16 -7.71 9.43
CA ASN A 693 8.26 -8.60 10.17
C ASN A 693 9.00 -9.26 11.34
N ILE A 694 10.26 -9.64 11.14
CA ILE A 694 11.12 -10.19 12.19
C ILE A 694 11.29 -9.16 13.33
N ALA A 695 11.62 -7.91 12.98
CA ALA A 695 11.75 -6.83 13.95
C ALA A 695 10.45 -6.57 14.72
N TYR A 696 9.28 -6.61 14.06
CA TYR A 696 7.99 -6.45 14.72
C TYR A 696 7.70 -7.58 15.73
N LEU A 697 7.99 -8.83 15.36
CA LEU A 697 7.76 -9.98 16.24
C LEU A 697 8.70 -9.99 17.46
N ALA A 698 9.90 -9.45 17.32
CA ALA A 698 10.92 -9.37 18.37
C ALA A 698 10.96 -8.03 19.12
N ARG A 699 10.05 -7.09 18.82
CA ARG A 699 10.09 -5.69 19.30
C ARG A 699 10.14 -5.52 20.83
N TRP A 700 9.79 -6.56 21.58
CA TRP A 700 9.78 -6.54 23.05
C TRP A 700 11.00 -7.23 23.68
N ASP A 701 11.79 -7.98 22.90
CA ASP A 701 12.76 -8.93 23.44
C ASP A 701 13.90 -8.24 24.19
N ASP A 702 14.35 -7.10 23.64
CA ASP A 702 15.46 -6.31 24.17
C ASP A 702 15.03 -5.34 25.28
N LEU A 703 13.73 -5.28 25.60
CA LEU A 703 13.20 -4.38 26.63
C LEU A 703 13.20 -5.06 28.01
N ALA A 704 13.51 -4.28 29.05
CA ALA A 704 13.41 -4.76 30.42
C ALA A 704 11.95 -5.04 30.80
N GLY A 705 11.72 -6.08 31.60
CA GLY A 705 10.41 -6.33 32.20
C GLY A 705 10.02 -5.25 33.20
N GLY A 706 8.72 -4.97 33.33
CA GLY A 706 8.16 -3.98 34.24
C GLY A 706 7.19 -4.59 35.27
N ALA A 707 6.73 -3.76 36.20
CA ALA A 707 5.73 -4.14 37.20
C ALA A 707 4.35 -4.37 36.56
N PHE A 708 3.50 -5.18 37.23
CA PHE A 708 2.12 -5.39 36.79
C PHE A 708 1.31 -4.10 36.82
N ASP A 709 1.51 -3.27 37.85
CA ASP A 709 0.90 -1.95 37.93
C ASP A 709 1.71 -0.97 37.08
N ASN A 710 1.17 -0.61 35.93
CA ASN A 710 1.82 0.17 34.87
C ASN A 710 1.37 1.63 34.81
N GLY A 711 0.79 2.14 35.90
CA GLY A 711 0.30 3.51 36.05
C GLY A 711 1.36 4.53 36.42
#